data_AF-A0A2D6HG23-F1
#
_entry.id   AF-A0A2D6HG23-F1
#
_cell.length_a   1.000
_cell.length_b   1.000
_cell.length_c   1.000
_cell.angle_alpha   90.00
_cell.angle_beta   90.00
_cell.angle_gamma   90.00
#
_symmetry.space_group_name_H-M   'P 1'
#
loop_
_entity.id
_entity.type
_entity.pdbx_description
1 polymer ?
#
loop_
_entity_poly.entity_id
_entity_poly.type
_entity_poly.pdbx_seq_one_letter_code
_entity_poly.pdbx_strand_id
1 'polypeptide(L)'
;MSLITPIRRGALSLALWTATGLLLSRLGLLTLLDHHLRAFPLDVTLWRATHDVEVTLAHCLVAATAATALALGGARCAAGWGGLAIRAAFTLLMGALFLSALSGWPTDDPYHVPGVSTARGRGALMGLAAIALTAAGLSCWLARAMLLDLPPGRILRRGATLTAGAVGALVLPGTLGVTLGRLNPERNVRERVREVAFEPDSWKGVRASPRGEPQLGVLCPSRDYRVDGGDLPSLIMPPPCRLSFRISEEDGEVFLQAAAGIDEKVAQGTPRGAEHRIGFEVRVNDELVFDHEVVARRGQEPAERAWARVGGAEGLALVPGDVVELRTLWDEPATGAGPPAKAPLQVGFGRLVLERALVKDRVPSSPEAPNIVLIVMDTLRQDRLHCYGHERETSPNLDALARRGLLFENAYATSSWTWPSTASILTGLPPETHGVVADGACHLRSSLDTLPRALEHRSFTTGAITCNPLIVANKNFDLGFGSFDAQMTFRKTKLVIDSAREWLEMHADARFFLYLHLVDPHAPYEPSARARAAIESPGRPAGFPERGINEYSTRLLKGEGHDADGNSIAEEVIPADHARWMSDVYDQAVFTSDQYVGMILEHLRVLGLDQKTIVAFTSDHGEELLDHGLLTHGISLYGELTRVPLILAGPGVPEGRTVQRRVSNRHLAPTLARFGGTRILGLEDWEDLTRIDESDPRPVFFSTHQGFWNGRRRQPIYGVIDGEWELHWCRRGGPWGGAPAAGGDRRLFHIATDPDQRTDVAAEHPERVAELDALLREHLRQADRRKPRYTVGGGGRTEQMLRDIGYVDRDEEEKEERDAGGAPSAGDGGR
;
A
#
# COMPACT_ATOMS: atom_id res chain seq x y z
N MET A 1 14.47 18.70 78.69
CA MET A 1 13.76 19.00 77.42
C MET A 1 14.78 19.32 76.33
N SER A 2 15.61 18.34 76.00
CA SER A 2 16.62 18.36 74.94
C SER A 2 16.59 16.97 74.30
N LEU A 3 16.88 16.87 73.00
CA LEU A 3 16.83 15.69 72.11
C LEU A 3 15.61 15.58 71.19
N ILE A 4 15.39 16.57 70.32
CA ILE A 4 15.04 16.29 68.91
C ILE A 4 15.84 17.26 68.03
N THR A 5 16.84 16.73 67.32
CA THR A 5 17.77 17.45 66.43
C THR A 5 17.11 17.92 65.13
N PRO A 6 17.64 18.99 64.49
CA PRO A 6 17.15 19.53 63.20
C PRO A 6 17.22 18.53 62.02
N ILE A 7 17.92 17.41 62.19
CA ILE A 7 18.07 16.32 61.23
C ILE A 7 16.71 15.68 60.85
N ARG A 8 15.75 15.62 61.79
CA ARG A 8 14.42 15.04 61.49
C ARG A 8 13.51 15.95 60.66
N ARG A 9 13.68 17.27 60.69
CA ARG A 9 12.89 18.20 59.86
C ARG A 9 13.35 18.22 58.39
N GLY A 10 14.65 18.06 58.14
CA GLY A 10 15.21 17.98 56.79
C GLY A 10 14.86 16.67 56.07
N ALA A 11 14.93 15.53 56.78
CA ALA A 11 14.57 14.23 56.21
C ALA A 11 13.06 14.10 55.94
N LEU A 12 12.20 14.63 56.83
CA LEU A 12 10.75 14.65 56.60
C LEU A 12 10.37 15.57 55.43
N SER A 13 11.03 16.73 55.31
CA SER A 13 10.86 17.66 54.18
C SER A 13 11.28 17.02 52.86
N LEU A 14 12.45 16.39 52.80
CA LEU A 14 12.94 15.73 51.59
C LEU A 14 12.03 14.56 51.19
N ALA A 15 11.57 13.76 52.14
CA ALA A 15 10.61 12.69 51.88
C ALA A 15 9.25 13.23 51.39
N LEU A 16 8.76 14.34 51.97
CA LEU A 16 7.52 15.00 51.53
C LEU A 16 7.65 15.56 50.11
N TRP A 17 8.76 16.23 49.79
CA TRP A 17 9.00 16.80 48.46
C TRP A 17 9.24 15.72 47.40
N THR A 18 9.90 14.61 47.77
CA THR A 18 10.09 13.47 46.87
C THR A 18 8.78 12.74 46.63
N ALA A 19 7.96 12.53 47.67
CA ALA A 19 6.64 11.94 47.55
C ALA A 19 5.68 12.85 46.75
N THR A 20 5.74 14.17 46.96
CA THR A 20 4.93 15.16 46.21
C THR A 20 5.37 15.24 44.75
N GLY A 21 6.67 15.21 44.46
CA GLY A 21 7.20 15.15 43.10
C GLY A 21 6.82 13.86 42.37
N LEU A 22 6.88 12.71 43.05
CA LEU A 22 6.39 11.43 42.51
C LEU A 22 4.88 11.44 42.29
N LEU A 23 4.10 12.02 43.21
CA LEU A 23 2.64 12.13 43.10
C LEU A 23 2.23 13.06 41.96
N LEU A 24 2.88 14.22 41.80
CA LEU A 24 2.64 15.16 40.71
C LEU A 24 3.09 14.60 39.36
N SER A 25 4.19 13.84 39.31
CA SER A 25 4.63 13.14 38.10
C SER A 25 3.65 12.02 37.73
N ARG A 26 3.13 11.28 38.71
CA ARG A 26 2.14 10.22 38.50
C ARG A 26 0.77 10.79 38.10
N LEU A 27 0.34 11.92 38.67
CA LEU A 27 -0.86 12.65 38.27
C LEU A 27 -0.70 13.26 36.88
N GLY A 28 0.44 13.88 36.56
CA GLY A 28 0.75 14.37 35.21
C GLY A 28 0.73 13.26 34.17
N LEU A 29 1.34 12.11 34.48
CA LEU A 29 1.33 10.93 33.63
C LEU A 29 -0.08 10.35 33.47
N LEU A 30 -0.88 10.26 34.54
CA LEU A 30 -2.25 9.78 34.50
C LEU A 30 -3.21 10.73 33.76
N THR A 31 -2.95 12.04 33.80
CA THR A 31 -3.76 13.04 33.08
C THR A 31 -3.41 13.07 31.60
N LEU A 32 -2.12 12.89 31.24
CA LEU A 32 -1.68 12.63 29.86
C LEU A 32 -2.21 11.29 29.35
N LEU A 33 -2.20 10.24 30.16
CA LEU A 33 -2.79 8.93 29.83
C LEU A 33 -4.30 9.03 29.64
N ASP A 34 -5.06 9.71 30.51
CA ASP A 34 -6.52 9.86 30.34
C ASP A 34 -6.89 10.74 29.14
N HIS A 35 -6.08 11.77 28.84
CA HIS A 35 -6.26 12.61 27.64
C HIS A 35 -5.96 11.83 26.35
N HIS A 36 -4.90 11.00 26.34
CA HIS A 36 -4.58 10.14 25.20
C HIS A 36 -5.54 8.94 25.07
N LEU A 37 -5.93 8.28 26.17
CA LEU A 37 -6.84 7.12 26.17
C LEU A 37 -8.25 7.46 25.68
N ARG A 38 -8.71 8.71 25.80
CA ARG A 38 -10.00 9.17 25.27
C ARG A 38 -9.95 9.54 23.78
N ALA A 39 -8.75 9.69 23.21
CA ALA A 39 -8.55 10.10 21.81
C ALA A 39 -8.35 8.91 20.83
N PHE A 40 -8.31 7.66 21.32
CA PHE A 40 -8.06 6.47 20.48
C PHE A 40 -9.17 5.41 20.61
N PRO A 41 -9.76 4.90 19.51
CA PRO A 41 -10.41 3.61 19.48
C PRO A 41 -9.35 2.49 19.60
N LEU A 42 -9.61 1.46 20.42
CA LEU A 42 -8.69 0.34 20.69
C LEU A 42 -8.30 -0.44 19.43
N ASP A 43 -7.00 -0.47 19.10
CA ASP A 43 -6.34 -1.53 18.32
C ASP A 43 -4.92 -1.78 18.89
N VAL A 44 -4.65 -3.03 19.30
CA VAL A 44 -3.65 -3.39 20.35
C VAL A 44 -2.25 -3.79 19.80
N THR A 45 -2.00 -3.71 18.51
CA THR A 45 -0.80 -4.33 17.91
C THR A 45 0.45 -3.44 17.92
N LEU A 46 0.30 -2.12 17.89
CA LEU A 46 1.42 -1.15 17.95
C LEU A 46 1.97 -0.96 19.37
N TRP A 47 1.20 -1.37 20.39
CA TRP A 47 1.54 -1.15 21.79
C TRP A 47 2.84 -1.83 22.21
N ARG A 48 3.21 -3.01 21.66
CA ARG A 48 4.41 -3.74 22.10
C ARG A 48 5.73 -3.09 21.70
N ALA A 49 5.81 -2.47 20.50
CA ALA A 49 7.03 -1.83 20.03
C ALA A 49 7.28 -0.46 20.69
N THR A 50 6.21 0.28 21.01
CA THR A 50 6.31 1.52 21.78
C THR A 50 6.56 1.25 23.26
N HIS A 51 6.00 0.16 23.81
CA HIS A 51 6.24 -0.24 25.21
C HIS A 51 7.72 -0.52 25.49
N ASP A 52 8.45 -1.21 24.60
CA ASP A 52 9.87 -1.50 24.84
C ASP A 52 10.76 -0.24 24.77
N VAL A 53 10.42 0.72 23.92
CA VAL A 53 11.12 2.01 23.82
C VAL A 53 10.80 2.89 25.04
N GLU A 54 9.53 2.97 25.45
CA GLU A 54 9.09 3.73 26.61
C GLU A 54 9.61 3.15 27.93
N VAL A 55 9.63 1.82 28.07
CA VAL A 55 10.19 1.12 29.23
C VAL A 55 11.70 1.31 29.27
N THR A 56 12.41 1.25 28.14
CA THR A 56 13.86 1.52 28.09
C THR A 56 14.17 2.97 28.44
N LEU A 57 13.38 3.93 27.95
CA LEU A 57 13.50 5.35 28.28
C LEU A 57 13.18 5.63 29.76
N ALA A 58 12.15 4.99 30.32
CA ALA A 58 11.81 5.08 31.73
C ALA A 58 12.93 4.51 32.61
N HIS A 59 13.53 3.36 32.24
CA HIS A 59 14.69 2.81 32.94
C HIS A 59 15.92 3.72 32.85
N CYS A 60 16.17 4.37 31.70
CA CYS A 60 17.24 5.35 31.55
C CYS A 60 17.01 6.59 32.42
N LEU A 61 15.77 7.08 32.52
CA LEU A 61 15.40 8.22 33.36
C LEU A 61 15.53 7.87 34.85
N VAL A 62 15.08 6.68 35.25
CA VAL A 62 15.23 6.16 36.63
C VAL A 62 16.70 5.96 36.98
N ALA A 63 17.51 5.41 36.07
CA ALA A 63 18.95 5.24 36.27
C ALA A 63 19.68 6.59 36.39
N ALA A 64 19.33 7.57 35.54
CA ALA A 64 19.89 8.93 35.61
C ALA A 64 19.48 9.65 36.90
N THR A 65 18.23 9.48 37.34
CA THR A 65 17.71 10.06 38.58
C THR A 65 18.32 9.39 39.81
N ALA A 66 18.50 8.07 39.80
CA ALA A 66 19.14 7.30 40.86
C ALA A 66 20.64 7.62 40.96
N ALA A 67 21.34 7.74 39.83
CA ALA A 67 22.74 8.17 39.78
C ALA A 67 22.91 9.61 40.32
N THR A 68 21.96 10.49 40.00
CA THR A 68 21.91 11.87 40.53
C THR A 68 21.61 11.88 42.04
N ALA A 69 20.70 11.03 42.52
CA ALA A 69 20.37 10.89 43.94
C ALA A 69 21.53 10.28 44.76
N LEU A 70 22.24 9.30 44.21
CA LEU A 70 23.46 8.74 44.80
C LEU A 70 24.60 9.77 44.85
N ALA A 71 24.75 10.59 43.79
CA ALA A 71 25.69 11.71 43.78
C ALA A 71 25.30 12.82 44.79
N LEU A 72 24.01 12.99 45.08
CA LEU A 72 23.50 13.91 46.11
C LEU A 72 23.65 13.36 47.53
N GLY A 73 23.59 12.04 47.73
CA GLY A 73 23.74 11.37 49.04
C GLY A 73 25.18 11.25 49.54
N GLY A 74 26.16 11.28 48.63
CA GLY A 74 27.59 11.18 48.98
C GLY A 74 28.28 12.50 49.33
N ALA A 75 27.67 13.65 49.00
CA ALA A 75 28.27 14.96 49.23
C ALA A 75 27.83 15.52 50.60
N ARG A 76 28.72 15.44 51.58
CA ARG A 76 28.55 16.08 52.90
C ARG A 76 28.08 17.54 52.77
N CYS A 77 27.16 17.92 53.66
CA CYS A 77 26.63 19.25 53.89
C CYS A 77 27.70 20.35 53.89
N ALA A 78 27.97 20.98 52.75
CA ALA A 78 28.80 22.18 52.67
C ALA A 78 28.56 22.94 51.35
N ALA A 79 27.33 23.41 51.11
CA ALA A 79 27.09 24.52 50.20
C ALA A 79 25.69 25.08 50.50
N GLY A 80 25.59 26.38 50.76
CA GLY A 80 24.33 27.06 51.06
C GLY A 80 23.30 26.98 49.93
N TRP A 81 22.12 27.51 50.19
CA TRP A 81 20.92 27.50 49.34
C TRP A 81 21.16 27.80 47.84
N GLY A 82 22.22 28.54 47.49
CA GLY A 82 22.63 28.79 46.10
C GLY A 82 23.08 27.54 45.32
N GLY A 83 23.70 26.55 45.97
CA GLY A 83 24.16 25.31 45.31
C GLY A 83 23.02 24.36 44.95
N LEU A 84 21.96 24.33 45.76
CA LEU A 84 20.75 23.55 45.49
C LEU A 84 19.92 24.17 44.35
N ALA A 85 19.85 25.51 44.30
CA ALA A 85 19.16 26.24 43.25
C ALA A 85 19.81 26.05 41.87
N ILE A 86 21.15 26.08 41.79
CA ILE A 86 21.88 25.83 40.53
C ILE A 86 21.69 24.38 40.05
N ARG A 87 21.68 23.40 40.98
CA ARG A 87 21.46 21.98 40.66
C ARG A 87 20.03 21.71 40.19
N ALA A 88 19.03 22.32 40.83
CA ALA A 88 17.63 22.23 40.40
C ALA A 88 17.40 22.93 39.05
N ALA A 89 18.01 24.11 38.84
CA ALA A 89 17.93 24.83 37.58
C ALA A 89 18.58 24.07 36.42
N PHE A 90 19.68 23.34 36.67
CA PHE A 90 20.33 22.53 35.65
C PHE A 90 19.51 21.27 35.28
N THR A 91 18.93 20.58 36.26
CA THR A 91 18.02 19.45 36.01
C THR A 91 16.74 19.91 35.29
N LEU A 92 16.19 21.07 35.66
CA LEU A 92 15.04 21.68 34.97
C LEU A 92 15.40 22.14 33.55
N LEU A 93 16.61 22.67 33.33
CA LEU A 93 17.08 23.06 32.00
C LEU A 93 17.31 21.83 31.10
N MET A 94 17.90 20.76 31.62
CA MET A 94 18.07 19.51 30.86
C MET A 94 16.73 18.81 30.61
N GLY A 95 15.82 18.84 31.58
CA GLY A 95 14.43 18.40 31.39
C GLY A 95 13.68 19.26 30.37
N ALA A 96 13.89 20.57 30.35
CA ALA A 96 13.31 21.48 29.38
C ALA A 96 13.92 21.35 27.99
N LEU A 97 15.23 21.09 27.84
CA LEU A 97 15.87 20.80 26.56
C LEU A 97 15.45 19.43 26.02
N PHE A 98 15.26 18.44 26.89
CA PHE A 98 14.70 17.14 26.55
C PHE A 98 13.23 17.24 26.11
N LEU A 99 12.40 17.99 26.85
CA LEU A 99 11.02 18.28 26.49
C LEU A 99 10.92 19.18 25.26
N SER A 100 11.85 20.11 25.03
CA SER A 100 11.89 20.96 23.83
C SER A 100 12.34 20.20 22.59
N ALA A 101 13.20 19.18 22.75
CA ALA A 101 13.53 18.24 21.68
C ALA A 101 12.35 17.31 21.36
N LEU A 102 11.53 16.97 22.35
CA LEU A 102 10.26 16.24 22.19
C LEU A 102 9.10 17.14 21.68
N SER A 103 9.10 18.45 21.98
CA SER A 103 8.03 19.38 21.60
C SER A 103 8.32 20.13 20.30
N GLY A 104 9.55 20.04 19.77
CA GLY A 104 9.87 20.37 18.38
C GLY A 104 9.46 19.26 17.39
N TRP A 105 9.04 18.11 17.90
CA TRP A 105 8.33 17.10 17.13
C TRP A 105 6.90 17.62 16.88
N PRO A 106 6.38 17.60 15.64
CA PRO A 106 5.04 18.09 15.39
C PRO A 106 4.06 17.23 16.19
N THR A 107 3.38 17.84 17.16
CA THR A 107 2.32 17.20 17.97
C THR A 107 1.11 16.77 17.15
N ASP A 108 1.11 17.13 15.86
CA ASP A 108 0.07 16.78 14.89
C ASP A 108 0.35 15.45 14.15
N ASP A 109 1.50 14.79 14.37
CA ASP A 109 1.84 13.49 13.74
C ASP A 109 2.49 12.49 14.72
N PRO A 110 1.69 11.71 15.48
CA PRO A 110 2.18 10.69 16.41
C PRO A 110 2.68 9.40 15.73
N TYR A 111 2.63 9.29 14.39
CA TYR A 111 3.02 8.07 13.65
C TYR A 111 4.47 8.09 13.15
N HIS A 112 5.21 9.18 13.36
CA HIS A 112 6.56 9.36 12.83
C HIS A 112 7.67 9.20 13.89
N VAL A 113 7.88 7.97 14.36
CA VAL A 113 9.19 7.56 14.87
C VAL A 113 9.92 6.88 13.70
N PRO A 114 11.00 7.45 13.14
CA PRO A 114 11.79 6.76 12.12
C PRO A 114 12.24 5.41 12.68
N GLY A 115 11.80 4.32 12.06
CA GLY A 115 12.17 2.98 12.52
C GLY A 115 13.69 2.82 12.62
N VAL A 116 14.16 2.03 13.58
CA VAL A 116 15.60 1.76 13.82
C VAL A 116 16.30 1.14 12.59
N SER A 117 15.52 0.65 11.63
CA SER A 117 15.96 0.14 10.33
C SER A 117 16.27 1.24 9.30
N THR A 118 15.83 2.48 9.50
CA THR A 118 16.07 3.60 8.59
C THR A 118 17.37 4.33 8.94
N ALA A 119 18.04 4.92 7.94
CA ALA A 119 19.26 5.71 8.16
C ALA A 119 19.02 6.90 9.13
N ARG A 120 17.83 7.52 9.07
CA ARG A 120 17.40 8.56 10.02
C ARG A 120 17.13 8.02 11.42
N GLY A 121 16.48 6.87 11.56
CA GLY A 121 16.23 6.25 12.86
C GLY A 121 17.53 5.86 13.57
N ARG A 122 18.50 5.29 12.83
CA ARG A 122 19.85 5.04 13.35
C ARG A 122 20.60 6.32 13.70
N GLY A 123 20.53 7.34 12.83
CA GLY A 123 21.13 8.65 13.07
C GLY A 123 20.55 9.37 14.30
N ALA A 124 19.23 9.30 14.49
CA ALA A 124 18.53 9.86 15.65
C ALA A 124 18.90 9.11 16.94
N LEU A 125 18.94 7.77 16.93
CA LEU A 125 19.38 6.97 18.08
C LEU A 125 20.84 7.23 18.44
N MET A 126 21.74 7.32 17.45
CA MET A 126 23.14 7.67 17.67
C MET A 126 23.28 9.11 18.20
N GLY A 127 22.48 10.05 17.70
CA GLY A 127 22.42 11.43 18.19
C GLY A 127 21.95 11.50 19.66
N LEU A 128 20.87 10.79 20.00
CA LEU A 128 20.36 10.69 21.37
C LEU A 128 21.36 10.05 22.32
N ALA A 129 22.03 8.96 21.90
CA ALA A 129 23.08 8.31 22.67
C ALA A 129 24.29 9.25 22.90
N ALA A 130 24.69 10.03 21.87
CA ALA A 130 25.77 11.01 21.98
C ALA A 130 25.42 12.18 22.91
N ILE A 131 24.17 12.68 22.88
CA ILE A 131 23.66 13.68 23.81
C ILE A 131 23.72 13.15 25.24
N ALA A 132 23.23 11.93 25.48
CA ALA A 132 23.21 11.31 26.81
C ALA A 132 24.62 11.10 27.38
N LEU A 133 25.56 10.58 26.57
CA LEU A 133 26.96 10.39 26.96
C LEU A 133 27.68 11.71 27.22
N THR A 134 27.41 12.74 26.41
CA THR A 134 27.94 14.09 26.63
C THR A 134 27.44 14.69 27.93
N ALA A 135 26.13 14.61 28.18
CA ALA A 135 25.52 15.13 29.39
C ALA A 135 26.08 14.41 30.64
N ALA A 136 26.28 13.10 30.57
CA ALA A 136 26.93 12.32 31.63
C ALA A 136 28.39 12.75 31.84
N GLY A 137 29.17 12.90 30.76
CA GLY A 137 30.56 13.34 30.83
C GLY A 137 30.74 14.75 31.41
N LEU A 138 29.89 15.70 30.99
CA LEU A 138 29.88 17.06 31.52
C LEU A 138 29.48 17.09 33.00
N SER A 139 28.50 16.27 33.39
CA SER A 139 28.06 16.13 34.78
C SER A 139 29.15 15.55 35.68
N CYS A 140 29.83 14.48 35.25
CA CYS A 140 30.97 13.90 35.97
C CYS A 140 32.14 14.89 36.09
N TRP A 141 32.42 15.65 35.04
CA TRP A 141 33.49 16.63 35.04
C TRP A 141 33.19 17.84 35.94
N LEU A 142 31.96 18.37 35.91
CA LEU A 142 31.50 19.43 36.80
C LEU A 142 31.52 18.98 38.27
N ALA A 143 31.07 17.76 38.55
CA ALA A 143 31.16 17.17 39.89
C ALA A 143 32.62 17.08 40.37
N ARG A 144 33.53 16.63 39.50
CA ARG A 144 34.97 16.56 39.80
C ARG A 144 35.63 17.93 39.95
N ALA A 145 35.23 18.92 39.14
CA ALA A 145 35.74 20.29 39.23
C ALA A 145 35.29 20.98 40.53
N MET A 146 34.07 20.69 41.00
CA MET A 146 33.55 21.15 42.28
C MET A 146 34.18 20.43 43.48
N LEU A 147 34.52 19.15 43.35
CA LEU A 147 35.27 18.41 44.39
C LEU A 147 36.73 18.87 44.52
N LEU A 148 37.29 19.49 43.47
CA LEU A 148 38.69 19.93 43.41
C LEU A 148 38.86 21.46 43.50
N ASP A 149 37.78 22.20 43.77
CA ASP A 149 37.75 23.66 43.97
C ASP A 149 38.46 24.46 42.84
N LEU A 150 38.23 24.06 41.58
CA LEU A 150 38.90 24.68 40.43
C LEU A 150 38.41 26.13 40.20
N PRO A 151 39.31 27.06 39.82
CA PRO A 151 38.96 28.46 39.60
C PRO A 151 38.01 28.64 38.38
N PRO A 152 37.05 29.58 38.43
CA PRO A 152 35.96 29.72 37.44
C PRO A 152 36.43 29.84 35.98
N GLY A 153 37.56 30.51 35.74
CA GLY A 153 38.11 30.67 34.38
C GLY A 153 38.61 29.36 33.73
N ARG A 154 39.05 28.38 34.54
CA ARG A 154 39.39 27.04 34.02
C ARG A 154 38.14 26.20 33.76
N ILE A 155 37.06 26.44 34.52
CA ILE A 155 35.79 25.75 34.34
C ILE A 155 35.15 26.17 33.01
N LEU A 156 35.09 27.48 32.74
CA LEU A 156 34.51 28.01 31.50
C LEU A 156 35.27 27.56 30.24
N ARG A 157 36.62 27.60 30.25
CA ARG A 157 37.42 27.18 29.08
C ARG A 157 37.28 25.68 28.76
N ARG A 158 37.38 24.80 29.77
CA ARG A 158 37.23 23.35 29.54
C ARG A 158 35.79 22.95 29.26
N GLY A 159 34.80 23.61 29.86
CA GLY A 159 33.38 23.43 29.55
C GLY A 159 33.09 23.76 28.09
N ALA A 160 33.53 24.91 27.60
CA ALA A 160 33.40 25.28 26.19
C ALA A 160 34.11 24.29 25.24
N THR A 161 35.27 23.75 25.64
CA THR A 161 36.00 22.74 24.84
C THR A 161 35.25 21.41 24.79
N LEU A 162 34.64 20.98 25.90
CA LEU A 162 33.82 19.77 25.96
C LEU A 162 32.50 19.92 25.18
N THR A 163 31.86 21.08 25.25
CA THR A 163 30.64 21.38 24.47
C THR A 163 30.96 21.44 22.97
N ALA A 164 32.07 22.08 22.57
CA ALA A 164 32.52 22.09 21.18
C ALA A 164 32.88 20.68 20.69
N GLY A 165 33.55 19.87 21.53
CA GLY A 165 33.85 18.47 21.23
C GLY A 165 32.59 17.60 21.09
N ALA A 166 31.55 17.88 21.88
CA ALA A 166 30.27 17.19 21.80
C ALA A 166 29.43 17.58 20.59
N VAL A 167 29.42 18.87 20.23
CA VAL A 167 28.81 19.33 18.96
C VAL A 167 29.55 18.69 17.78
N GLY A 168 30.87 18.62 17.83
CA GLY A 168 31.68 17.86 16.86
C GLY A 168 31.28 16.38 16.81
N ALA A 169 31.12 15.71 17.96
CA ALA A 169 30.69 14.32 18.07
C ALA A 169 29.22 14.07 17.72
N LEU A 170 28.38 15.10 17.61
CA LEU A 170 26.99 15.03 17.15
C LEU A 170 26.89 15.21 15.63
N VAL A 171 27.65 16.17 15.09
CA VAL A 171 27.66 16.45 13.65
C VAL A 171 28.42 15.37 12.89
N LEU A 172 29.58 14.92 13.40
CA LEU A 172 30.40 13.93 12.70
C LEU A 172 29.66 12.61 12.41
N PRO A 173 29.03 11.90 13.36
CA PRO A 173 28.35 10.64 13.06
C PRO A 173 27.11 10.80 12.18
N GLY A 174 26.38 11.92 12.30
CA GLY A 174 25.25 12.23 11.42
C GLY A 174 25.71 12.48 9.98
N THR A 175 26.73 13.33 9.80
CA THR A 175 27.37 13.51 8.49
C THR A 175 28.05 12.24 7.99
N LEU A 176 28.72 11.46 8.86
CA LEU A 176 29.41 10.22 8.50
C LEU A 176 28.41 9.12 8.16
N GLY A 177 27.25 9.02 8.80
CA GLY A 177 26.20 8.06 8.46
C GLY A 177 25.53 8.38 7.13
N VAL A 178 25.26 9.65 6.86
CA VAL A 178 24.79 10.12 5.53
C VAL A 178 25.86 9.92 4.47
N THR A 179 27.13 10.21 4.80
CA THR A 179 28.26 10.05 3.87
C THR A 179 28.56 8.58 3.61
N LEU A 180 28.56 7.71 4.62
CA LEU A 180 28.74 6.25 4.48
C LEU A 180 27.57 5.60 3.74
N GLY A 181 26.34 6.10 3.91
CA GLY A 181 25.18 5.67 3.12
C GLY A 181 25.28 6.04 1.63
N ARG A 182 25.91 7.19 1.32
CA ARG A 182 26.27 7.62 -0.04
C ARG A 182 27.50 6.88 -0.59
N LEU A 183 28.40 6.45 0.28
CA LEU A 183 29.65 5.78 -0.10
C LEU A 183 29.52 4.26 -0.23
N ASN A 184 28.34 3.66 -0.03
CA ASN A 184 28.18 2.24 -0.31
C ASN A 184 28.15 2.05 -1.84
N PRO A 185 29.25 1.60 -2.47
CA PRO A 185 29.34 1.51 -3.91
C PRO A 185 28.48 0.36 -4.46
N GLU A 186 27.96 -0.46 -3.56
CA GLU A 186 27.28 -1.70 -3.85
C GLU A 186 25.82 -1.65 -3.37
N ARG A 187 24.98 -2.44 -4.02
CA ARG A 187 23.58 -2.68 -3.67
C ARG A 187 23.36 -4.18 -3.55
N ASN A 188 22.60 -4.55 -2.52
CA ASN A 188 21.99 -5.87 -2.43
C ASN A 188 20.71 -5.92 -3.29
N VAL A 189 20.71 -6.80 -4.28
CA VAL A 189 19.60 -7.13 -5.16
C VAL A 189 19.19 -8.57 -4.90
N ARG A 190 17.89 -8.88 -4.95
CA ARG A 190 17.40 -10.25 -4.85
C ARG A 190 16.96 -10.74 -6.21
N GLU A 191 17.61 -11.78 -6.70
CA GLU A 191 17.23 -12.44 -7.94
C GLU A 191 16.47 -13.72 -7.62
N ARG A 192 15.29 -13.91 -8.21
CA ARG A 192 14.58 -15.20 -8.10
C ARG A 192 15.36 -16.26 -8.88
N VAL A 193 15.86 -17.26 -8.18
CA VAL A 193 16.52 -18.43 -8.78
C VAL A 193 15.46 -19.44 -9.21
N ARG A 194 14.50 -19.73 -8.31
CA ARG A 194 13.55 -20.83 -8.49
C ARG A 194 12.27 -20.62 -7.71
N GLU A 195 11.16 -21.19 -8.19
CA GLU A 195 9.89 -21.23 -7.45
C GLU A 195 9.52 -22.67 -7.12
N VAL A 196 9.85 -23.09 -5.89
CA VAL A 196 9.78 -24.49 -5.44
C VAL A 196 8.38 -25.06 -5.55
N ALA A 197 7.35 -24.22 -5.38
CA ALA A 197 5.97 -24.62 -5.56
C ALA A 197 5.69 -25.15 -6.98
N PHE A 198 6.25 -24.54 -8.03
CA PHE A 198 5.90 -24.86 -9.42
C PHE A 198 6.78 -25.93 -10.07
N GLU A 199 7.64 -26.59 -9.29
CA GLU A 199 8.55 -27.62 -9.78
C GLU A 199 8.36 -28.92 -8.98
N PRO A 200 7.24 -29.63 -9.16
CA PRO A 200 6.92 -30.83 -8.39
C PRO A 200 7.96 -31.95 -8.54
N ASP A 201 8.68 -32.00 -9.67
CA ASP A 201 9.78 -32.95 -9.89
C ASP A 201 10.96 -32.74 -8.92
N SER A 202 11.04 -31.56 -8.29
CA SER A 202 12.06 -31.25 -7.29
C SER A 202 11.73 -31.76 -5.89
N TRP A 203 10.48 -32.18 -5.66
CA TRP A 203 10.01 -32.66 -4.37
C TRP A 203 10.51 -34.08 -4.12
N LYS A 204 11.02 -34.35 -2.92
CA LYS A 204 11.53 -35.65 -2.48
C LYS A 204 10.96 -36.00 -1.11
N GLY A 205 10.95 -37.29 -0.78
CA GLY A 205 10.54 -37.76 0.54
C GLY A 205 9.09 -37.40 0.90
N VAL A 206 8.22 -37.25 -0.09
CA VAL A 206 6.82 -36.85 0.09
C VAL A 206 6.10 -37.92 0.90
N ARG A 207 5.68 -37.57 2.12
CA ARG A 207 4.75 -38.36 2.91
C ARG A 207 3.42 -37.62 2.94
N ALA A 208 2.52 -38.07 2.08
CA ALA A 208 1.18 -37.53 1.97
C ALA A 208 0.37 -37.84 3.23
N SER A 209 -0.55 -36.94 3.57
CA SER A 209 -1.56 -37.21 4.58
C SER A 209 -2.53 -38.26 4.04
N PRO A 210 -3.13 -39.09 4.90
CA PRO A 210 -4.29 -39.90 4.52
C PRO A 210 -5.45 -39.08 3.93
N ARG A 211 -5.43 -37.74 4.11
CA ARG A 211 -6.44 -36.80 3.64
C ARG A 211 -6.18 -36.24 2.23
N GLY A 212 -5.01 -36.49 1.66
CA GLY A 212 -4.64 -35.99 0.33
C GLY A 212 -3.13 -35.77 0.17
N GLU A 213 -2.69 -35.81 -1.08
CA GLU A 213 -1.32 -35.49 -1.47
C GLU A 213 -1.07 -33.97 -1.48
N PRO A 214 0.19 -33.52 -1.34
CA PRO A 214 0.54 -32.14 -1.59
C PRO A 214 0.15 -31.71 -2.99
N GLN A 215 -0.46 -30.53 -3.10
CA GLN A 215 -0.87 -30.00 -4.40
C GLN A 215 -0.67 -28.50 -4.46
N LEU A 216 -0.50 -28.01 -5.68
CA LEU A 216 -0.49 -26.58 -5.94
C LEU A 216 -1.89 -26.00 -5.78
N GLY A 217 -1.96 -24.84 -5.14
CA GLY A 217 -3.18 -24.07 -5.07
C GLY A 217 -2.92 -22.67 -4.52
N VAL A 218 -3.95 -22.11 -3.91
CA VAL A 218 -3.91 -20.78 -3.30
C VAL A 218 -4.52 -20.89 -1.91
N LEU A 219 -3.86 -20.29 -0.93
CA LEU A 219 -4.38 -20.18 0.43
C LEU A 219 -4.67 -18.71 0.72
N CYS A 220 -5.81 -18.42 1.33
CA CYS A 220 -6.18 -17.10 1.82
C CYS A 220 -6.40 -17.15 3.33
N PRO A 221 -5.38 -16.92 4.17
CA PRO A 221 -5.58 -17.01 5.62
C PRO A 221 -6.53 -15.98 6.20
N SER A 222 -6.54 -14.80 5.59
CA SER A 222 -7.47 -13.72 5.90
C SER A 222 -7.76 -12.93 4.64
N ARG A 223 -9.03 -12.56 4.43
CA ARG A 223 -9.45 -11.57 3.44
C ARG A 223 -9.35 -10.13 3.95
N ASP A 224 -9.06 -9.95 5.24
CA ASP A 224 -8.66 -8.65 5.77
C ASP A 224 -7.16 -8.49 5.52
N TYR A 225 -6.82 -7.57 4.63
CA TYR A 225 -5.45 -7.30 4.22
C TYR A 225 -4.81 -6.23 5.10
N ARG A 226 -5.53 -5.62 6.06
CA ARG A 226 -4.90 -4.73 7.05
C ARG A 226 -3.96 -5.48 7.99
N VAL A 227 -4.13 -6.80 8.07
CA VAL A 227 -3.18 -7.76 8.65
C VAL A 227 -2.44 -8.46 7.49
N ASP A 228 -1.31 -9.15 7.71
CA ASP A 228 -0.57 -9.90 6.65
C ASP A 228 -1.38 -11.12 6.15
N GLY A 229 -2.59 -10.86 5.67
CA GLY A 229 -3.55 -11.78 5.07
C GLY A 229 -3.54 -11.62 3.56
N GLY A 230 -4.11 -12.61 2.88
CA GLY A 230 -4.27 -12.58 1.44
C GLY A 230 -3.96 -13.90 0.76
N ASP A 231 -4.35 -13.97 -0.50
CA ASP A 231 -4.04 -15.10 -1.36
C ASP A 231 -2.52 -15.16 -1.64
N LEU A 232 -1.91 -16.31 -1.40
CA LEU A 232 -0.58 -16.63 -1.95
C LEU A 232 -0.66 -17.91 -2.76
N PRO A 233 0.01 -17.98 -3.93
CA PRO A 233 0.34 -19.26 -4.54
C PRO A 233 1.06 -20.12 -3.49
N SER A 234 0.49 -21.30 -3.24
CA SER A 234 0.84 -22.12 -2.09
C SER A 234 0.95 -23.57 -2.49
N LEU A 235 1.88 -24.24 -1.82
CA LEU A 235 1.88 -25.69 -1.72
C LEU A 235 0.92 -26.07 -0.59
N ILE A 236 -0.25 -26.58 -0.95
CA ILE A 236 -1.23 -27.10 0.00
C ILE A 236 -0.70 -28.45 0.50
N MET A 237 -0.51 -28.55 1.81
CA MET A 237 0.03 -29.71 2.51
C MET A 237 -0.97 -30.13 3.59
N PRO A 238 -1.93 -31.02 3.29
CA PRO A 238 -2.92 -31.46 4.27
C PRO A 238 -2.22 -32.17 5.44
N PRO A 239 -2.49 -31.88 6.72
CA PRO A 239 -1.70 -32.44 7.81
C PRO A 239 -2.19 -33.87 8.18
N PRO A 240 -1.32 -34.73 8.72
CA PRO A 240 0.12 -34.56 8.77
C PRO A 240 0.73 -34.80 7.38
N CYS A 241 1.57 -33.88 6.94
CA CYS A 241 2.28 -34.01 5.66
C CYS A 241 3.71 -33.51 5.81
N ARG A 242 4.58 -34.15 5.03
CA ARG A 242 6.01 -33.84 4.96
C ARG A 242 6.43 -33.85 3.50
N LEU A 243 7.21 -32.85 3.12
CA LEU A 243 7.83 -32.75 1.82
C LEU A 243 9.23 -32.19 2.00
N SER A 244 10.21 -32.74 1.28
CA SER A 244 11.57 -32.23 1.29
C SER A 244 12.02 -31.85 -0.11
N PHE A 245 12.95 -30.91 -0.20
CA PHE A 245 13.67 -30.60 -1.42
C PHE A 245 15.12 -30.28 -1.08
N ARG A 246 16.02 -30.46 -2.05
CA ARG A 246 17.43 -30.17 -1.87
C ARG A 246 17.81 -28.92 -2.65
N ILE A 247 18.65 -28.09 -2.06
CA ILE A 247 19.31 -26.98 -2.74
C ILE A 247 20.41 -27.55 -3.63
N SER A 248 20.27 -27.33 -4.94
CA SER A 248 21.22 -27.85 -5.93
C SER A 248 22.50 -27.01 -5.95
N GLU A 249 23.57 -27.58 -6.50
CA GLU A 249 24.81 -26.83 -6.74
C GLU A 249 24.58 -25.63 -7.68
N GLU A 250 23.62 -25.73 -8.60
CA GLU A 250 23.28 -24.67 -9.56
C GLU A 250 22.55 -23.49 -8.89
N ASP A 251 21.82 -23.75 -7.81
CA ASP A 251 21.11 -22.72 -7.05
C ASP A 251 22.08 -21.77 -6.32
N GLY A 252 23.25 -22.28 -5.90
CA GLY A 252 24.22 -21.52 -5.09
C GLY A 252 23.71 -21.18 -3.69
N GLU A 253 24.27 -20.15 -3.07
CA GLU A 253 23.74 -19.61 -1.82
C GLU A 253 22.45 -18.83 -2.10
N VAL A 254 21.37 -19.20 -1.40
CA VAL A 254 20.03 -18.66 -1.63
C VAL A 254 19.30 -18.40 -0.32
N PHE A 255 18.21 -17.66 -0.41
CA PHE A 255 17.26 -17.38 0.65
C PHE A 255 15.91 -17.97 0.26
N LEU A 256 15.36 -18.82 1.10
CA LEU A 256 13.98 -19.28 0.98
C LEU A 256 13.04 -18.21 1.54
N GLN A 257 12.27 -17.60 0.65
CA GLN A 257 11.04 -16.93 1.01
C GLN A 257 9.95 -18.00 1.17
N ALA A 258 9.25 -17.97 2.29
CA ALA A 258 8.07 -18.81 2.52
C ALA A 258 7.20 -18.21 3.61
N ALA A 259 5.91 -18.54 3.59
CA ALA A 259 4.96 -18.15 4.62
C ALA A 259 4.03 -19.32 4.94
N ALA A 260 3.88 -19.67 6.22
CA ALA A 260 2.98 -20.72 6.67
C ALA A 260 1.59 -20.15 6.96
N GLY A 261 0.53 -20.88 6.59
CA GLY A 261 -0.83 -20.43 6.79
C GLY A 261 -1.89 -21.50 6.58
N ILE A 262 -3.08 -21.24 7.12
CA ILE A 262 -4.30 -22.00 6.90
C ILE A 262 -5.25 -21.15 6.06
N ASP A 263 -6.04 -21.72 5.18
CA ASP A 263 -7.11 -20.97 4.50
C ASP A 263 -8.21 -20.58 5.49
N GLU A 264 -8.81 -19.40 5.30
CA GLU A 264 -9.92 -18.93 6.13
C GLU A 264 -11.06 -19.95 6.22
N LYS A 265 -11.32 -20.70 5.14
CA LYS A 265 -12.37 -21.74 5.10
C LYS A 265 -12.09 -22.87 6.09
N VAL A 266 -10.84 -23.11 6.47
CA VAL A 266 -10.49 -24.10 7.49
C VAL A 266 -11.05 -23.67 8.84
N ALA A 267 -10.81 -22.42 9.25
CA ALA A 267 -11.34 -21.89 10.51
C ALA A 267 -12.88 -21.76 10.49
N GLN A 268 -13.46 -21.34 9.37
CA GLN A 268 -14.92 -21.26 9.22
C GLN A 268 -15.60 -22.63 9.23
N GLY A 269 -14.90 -23.66 8.71
CA GLY A 269 -15.36 -25.04 8.69
C GLY A 269 -15.23 -25.76 10.03
N THR A 270 -14.51 -25.21 11.01
CA THR A 270 -14.39 -25.79 12.35
C THR A 270 -15.75 -25.80 13.08
N PRO A 271 -16.18 -26.93 13.68
CA PRO A 271 -17.40 -26.98 14.48
C PRO A 271 -17.41 -25.94 15.59
N ARG A 272 -18.61 -25.43 15.94
CA ARG A 272 -18.75 -24.41 16.98
C ARG A 272 -18.28 -24.97 18.32
N GLY A 273 -17.35 -24.27 18.99
CA GLY A 273 -16.76 -24.70 20.26
C GLY A 273 -15.65 -25.75 20.12
N ALA A 274 -15.31 -26.17 18.90
CA ALA A 274 -14.13 -26.97 18.63
C ALA A 274 -12.94 -26.07 18.26
N GLU A 275 -11.75 -26.58 18.56
CA GLU A 275 -10.48 -25.99 18.14
C GLU A 275 -9.63 -27.07 17.48
N HIS A 276 -8.90 -26.65 16.45
CA HIS A 276 -8.03 -27.51 15.68
C HIS A 276 -6.63 -26.90 15.67
N ARG A 277 -5.65 -27.57 16.28
CA ARG A 277 -4.27 -27.08 16.34
C ARG A 277 -3.49 -27.61 15.15
N ILE A 278 -2.99 -26.68 14.34
CA ILE A 278 -2.26 -26.96 13.11
C ILE A 278 -0.86 -26.41 13.28
N GLY A 279 0.14 -27.30 13.27
CA GLY A 279 1.54 -26.92 13.36
C GLY A 279 2.19 -26.82 11.99
N PHE A 280 3.21 -25.97 11.89
CA PHE A 280 4.02 -25.77 10.70
C PHE A 280 5.48 -25.79 11.11
N GLU A 281 6.25 -26.73 10.56
CA GLU A 281 7.69 -26.79 10.78
C GLU A 281 8.44 -26.60 9.46
N VAL A 282 9.56 -25.87 9.52
CA VAL A 282 10.61 -25.95 8.49
C VAL A 282 11.87 -26.46 9.16
N ARG A 283 12.47 -27.49 8.56
CA ARG A 283 13.76 -28.03 8.98
C ARG A 283 14.79 -27.92 7.88
N VAL A 284 16.03 -27.68 8.25
CA VAL A 284 17.19 -27.71 7.35
C VAL A 284 18.18 -28.71 7.90
N ASN A 285 18.53 -29.74 7.12
CA ASN A 285 19.45 -30.81 7.54
C ASN A 285 19.07 -31.42 8.91
N ASP A 286 17.77 -31.71 9.08
CA ASP A 286 17.16 -32.19 10.33
C ASP A 286 17.17 -31.20 11.52
N GLU A 287 17.67 -29.98 11.40
CA GLU A 287 17.55 -28.93 12.42
C GLU A 287 16.24 -28.14 12.27
N LEU A 288 15.51 -27.90 13.36
CA LEU A 288 14.27 -27.11 13.34
C LEU A 288 14.60 -25.61 13.30
N VAL A 289 14.25 -24.93 12.22
CA VAL A 289 14.55 -23.50 12.02
C VAL A 289 13.32 -22.60 12.02
N PHE A 290 12.13 -23.20 11.87
CA PHE A 290 10.86 -22.50 11.98
C PHE A 290 9.83 -23.43 12.60
N ASP A 291 9.10 -22.91 13.57
CA ASP A 291 7.99 -23.58 14.25
C ASP A 291 6.88 -22.56 14.47
N HIS A 292 5.68 -22.89 14.02
CA HIS A 292 4.51 -22.03 14.15
C HIS A 292 3.25 -22.86 14.32
N GLU A 293 2.40 -22.47 15.27
CA GLU A 293 1.11 -23.10 15.50
C GLU A 293 -0.01 -22.10 15.20
N VAL A 294 -0.98 -22.54 14.41
CA VAL A 294 -2.26 -21.86 14.23
C VAL A 294 -3.34 -22.73 14.86
N VAL A 295 -4.04 -22.18 15.84
CA VAL A 295 -5.33 -22.72 16.27
C VAL A 295 -6.33 -22.33 15.19
N ALA A 296 -7.18 -23.24 14.70
CA ALA A 296 -8.27 -22.96 13.79
C ALA A 296 -9.59 -23.14 14.54
N ARG A 297 -10.35 -22.05 14.70
CA ARG A 297 -11.68 -22.08 15.33
C ARG A 297 -12.64 -21.12 14.64
N ARG A 298 -13.93 -21.42 14.73
CA ARG A 298 -14.96 -20.57 14.12
C ARG A 298 -15.02 -19.23 14.85
N GLY A 299 -15.01 -18.14 14.09
CA GLY A 299 -15.07 -16.77 14.62
C GLY A 299 -13.73 -16.22 15.11
N GLN A 300 -12.61 -16.77 14.65
CA GLN A 300 -11.29 -16.19 14.91
C GLN A 300 -11.14 -14.80 14.30
N GLU A 301 -10.32 -13.99 14.95
CA GLU A 301 -9.95 -12.69 14.41
C GLU A 301 -9.04 -12.86 13.20
N PRO A 302 -9.16 -12.01 12.16
CA PRO A 302 -8.30 -12.05 10.98
C PRO A 302 -6.80 -12.04 11.29
N ALA A 303 -6.38 -11.27 12.30
CA ALA A 303 -4.98 -11.16 12.72
C ALA A 303 -4.39 -12.49 13.22
N GLU A 304 -5.21 -13.35 13.84
CA GLU A 304 -4.78 -14.66 14.34
C GLU A 304 -4.52 -15.67 13.22
N ARG A 305 -4.91 -15.33 11.99
CA ARG A 305 -4.66 -16.12 10.78
C ARG A 305 -3.72 -15.40 9.83
N ALA A 306 -3.00 -14.36 10.25
CA ALA A 306 -2.01 -13.74 9.37
C ALA A 306 -0.94 -14.76 8.94
N TRP A 307 -0.37 -14.58 7.76
CA TRP A 307 0.76 -15.37 7.27
C TRP A 307 1.93 -15.34 8.26
N ALA A 308 2.48 -16.51 8.59
CA ALA A 308 3.68 -16.62 9.42
C ALA A 308 4.92 -16.77 8.52
N ARG A 309 5.72 -15.69 8.41
CA ARG A 309 6.89 -15.63 7.53
C ARG A 309 8.06 -16.47 8.05
N VAL A 310 8.60 -17.35 7.20
CA VAL A 310 9.78 -18.18 7.50
C VAL A 310 11.04 -17.33 7.34
N GLY A 311 11.88 -17.25 8.38
CA GLY A 311 13.10 -16.42 8.36
C GLY A 311 12.86 -14.91 8.45
N GLY A 312 11.65 -14.48 8.80
CA GLY A 312 11.30 -13.06 8.91
C GLY A 312 11.30 -12.34 7.55
N ALA A 313 11.66 -11.05 7.55
CA ALA A 313 11.66 -10.22 6.34
C ALA A 313 12.77 -10.60 5.34
N GLU A 314 13.89 -11.14 5.83
CA GLU A 314 15.04 -11.50 4.99
C GLU A 314 14.89 -12.91 4.38
N GLY A 315 13.99 -13.74 4.91
CA GLY A 315 13.87 -15.15 4.54
C GLY A 315 14.96 -16.02 5.18
N LEU A 316 14.86 -17.32 4.93
CA LEU A 316 15.76 -18.33 5.50
C LEU A 316 16.96 -18.54 4.57
N ALA A 317 18.17 -18.21 5.03
CA ALA A 317 19.41 -18.47 4.28
C ALA A 317 19.67 -19.99 4.16
N LEU A 318 20.11 -20.42 2.98
CA LEU A 318 20.38 -21.80 2.62
C LEU A 318 21.61 -21.89 1.71
N VAL A 319 22.34 -22.99 1.80
CA VAL A 319 23.55 -23.26 1.02
C VAL A 319 23.39 -24.52 0.14
N PRO A 320 24.20 -24.69 -0.91
CA PRO A 320 24.20 -25.90 -1.72
C PRO A 320 24.32 -27.18 -0.89
N GLY A 321 23.50 -28.17 -1.21
CA GLY A 321 23.45 -29.45 -0.49
C GLY A 321 22.45 -29.49 0.66
N ASP A 322 22.00 -28.34 1.17
CA ASP A 322 20.98 -28.28 2.21
C ASP A 322 19.72 -29.04 1.80
N VAL A 323 19.23 -29.85 2.73
CA VAL A 323 17.93 -30.53 2.59
C VAL A 323 16.92 -29.77 3.43
N VAL A 324 16.00 -29.10 2.75
CA VAL A 324 14.90 -28.39 3.38
C VAL A 324 13.71 -29.33 3.47
N GLU A 325 13.10 -29.42 4.65
CA GLU A 325 11.90 -30.21 4.90
C GLU A 325 10.78 -29.31 5.43
N LEU A 326 9.68 -29.26 4.71
CA LEU A 326 8.44 -28.61 5.10
C LEU A 326 7.54 -29.65 5.77
N ARG A 327 6.93 -29.28 6.90
CA ARG A 327 5.94 -30.14 7.56
C ARG A 327 4.73 -29.34 7.98
N THR A 328 3.58 -29.99 7.86
CA THR A 328 2.33 -29.57 8.48
C THR A 328 1.91 -30.66 9.46
N LEU A 329 1.64 -30.26 10.69
CA LEU A 329 1.28 -31.13 11.81
C LEU A 329 -0.17 -30.89 12.21
N TRP A 330 -0.76 -31.88 12.88
CA TRP A 330 -2.10 -31.79 13.43
C TRP A 330 -2.13 -32.44 14.81
N ASP A 331 -2.51 -31.67 15.81
CA ASP A 331 -2.80 -32.21 17.13
C ASP A 331 -4.29 -32.62 17.18
N GLU A 332 -4.53 -33.89 17.45
CA GLU A 332 -5.90 -34.40 17.58
C GLU A 332 -6.61 -33.72 18.77
N PRO A 333 -7.82 -33.15 18.57
CA PRO A 333 -8.54 -32.51 19.67
C PRO A 333 -8.93 -33.54 20.74
N ALA A 334 -8.84 -33.14 22.01
CA ALA A 334 -9.16 -33.97 23.17
C ALA A 334 -10.60 -34.54 23.17
N THR A 335 -11.50 -33.99 22.36
CA THR A 335 -12.90 -34.39 22.24
C THR A 335 -13.14 -35.55 21.26
N GLY A 336 -12.10 -36.06 20.57
CA GLY A 336 -12.24 -37.14 19.59
C GLY A 336 -13.02 -36.75 18.32
N ALA A 337 -13.37 -35.48 18.17
CA ALA A 337 -13.90 -34.93 16.93
C ALA A 337 -12.76 -34.89 15.90
N GLY A 338 -12.65 -35.95 15.11
CA GLY A 338 -11.77 -35.96 13.95
C GLY A 338 -12.02 -34.76 13.03
N PRO A 339 -11.10 -34.47 12.11
CA PRO A 339 -11.32 -33.43 11.09
C PRO A 339 -12.67 -33.62 10.38
N PRO A 340 -13.28 -32.56 9.82
CA PRO A 340 -14.46 -32.72 8.99
C PRO A 340 -14.19 -33.74 7.87
N ALA A 341 -14.98 -34.81 7.84
CA ALA A 341 -14.80 -35.90 6.88
C ALA A 341 -15.21 -35.44 5.48
N LYS A 342 -14.23 -35.35 4.56
CA LYS A 342 -14.29 -35.56 3.08
C LYS A 342 -13.47 -34.57 2.20
N ALA A 343 -12.74 -33.60 2.74
CA ALA A 343 -11.85 -32.76 1.91
C ALA A 343 -10.48 -32.51 2.56
N PRO A 344 -9.39 -32.41 1.78
CA PRO A 344 -8.08 -32.02 2.32
C PRO A 344 -8.18 -30.64 2.96
N LEU A 345 -7.69 -30.53 4.20
CA LEU A 345 -7.57 -29.23 4.87
C LEU A 345 -6.65 -28.33 4.04
N GLN A 346 -7.14 -27.15 3.71
CA GLN A 346 -6.42 -26.16 2.93
C GLN A 346 -5.43 -25.44 3.85
N VAL A 347 -4.28 -26.05 4.08
CA VAL A 347 -3.19 -25.49 4.89
C VAL A 347 -1.87 -25.74 4.16
N GLY A 348 -0.84 -24.95 4.42
CA GLY A 348 0.47 -25.17 3.80
C GLY A 348 1.35 -23.94 3.79
N PHE A 349 2.20 -23.85 2.76
CA PHE A 349 3.20 -22.80 2.63
C PHE A 349 3.02 -22.01 1.33
N GLY A 350 2.88 -20.69 1.45
CA GLY A 350 2.84 -19.72 0.36
C GLY A 350 4.19 -19.03 0.11
N ARG A 351 4.32 -18.35 -1.04
CA ARG A 351 5.53 -17.59 -1.45
C ARG A 351 6.81 -18.44 -1.46
N LEU A 352 6.73 -19.75 -1.75
CA LEU A 352 7.87 -20.68 -1.77
C LEU A 352 8.86 -20.39 -2.91
N VAL A 353 9.72 -19.41 -2.70
CA VAL A 353 10.64 -18.87 -3.70
C VAL A 353 12.07 -18.90 -3.16
N LEU A 354 13.00 -19.40 -3.96
CA LEU A 354 14.44 -19.27 -3.70
C LEU A 354 14.97 -18.02 -4.38
N GLU A 355 15.58 -17.15 -3.59
CA GLU A 355 16.15 -15.88 -4.03
C GLU A 355 17.65 -15.85 -3.75
N ARG A 356 18.47 -15.45 -4.72
CA ARG A 356 19.90 -15.21 -4.54
C ARG A 356 20.12 -13.75 -4.19
N ALA A 357 20.88 -13.50 -3.12
CA ALA A 357 21.38 -12.16 -2.84
C ALA A 357 22.55 -11.88 -3.78
N LEU A 358 22.41 -10.83 -4.59
CA LEU A 358 23.43 -10.33 -5.48
C LEU A 358 23.92 -8.99 -4.96
N VAL A 359 25.23 -8.86 -4.83
CA VAL A 359 25.85 -7.56 -4.63
C VAL A 359 26.17 -7.00 -6.01
N LYS A 360 25.52 -5.89 -6.38
CA LYS A 360 25.73 -5.20 -7.66
C LYS A 360 26.29 -3.82 -7.42
N ASP A 361 27.21 -3.39 -8.28
CA ASP A 361 27.68 -2.02 -8.27
C ASP A 361 26.54 -1.05 -8.55
N ARG A 362 26.49 0.04 -7.79
CA ARG A 362 25.70 1.20 -8.14
C ARG A 362 26.29 1.81 -9.39
N VAL A 363 25.47 1.93 -10.42
CA VAL A 363 25.85 2.56 -11.68
C VAL A 363 25.31 3.98 -11.69
N PRO A 364 26.10 5.01 -12.03
CA PRO A 364 25.58 6.37 -12.16
C PRO A 364 24.67 6.52 -13.38
N SER A 365 23.77 7.51 -13.32
CA SER A 365 22.93 7.88 -14.46
C SER A 365 23.66 8.78 -15.46
N SER A 366 23.33 8.62 -16.75
CA SER A 366 23.72 9.51 -17.85
C SER A 366 22.53 9.75 -18.79
N PRO A 367 22.59 10.68 -19.77
CA PRO A 367 21.55 10.81 -20.78
C PRO A 367 21.28 9.52 -21.58
N GLU A 368 22.31 8.71 -21.84
CA GLU A 368 22.21 7.43 -22.55
C GLU A 368 21.72 6.28 -21.64
N ALA A 369 21.94 6.41 -20.34
CA ALA A 369 21.50 5.48 -19.30
C ALA A 369 20.75 6.24 -18.20
N PRO A 370 19.54 6.76 -18.48
CA PRO A 370 18.89 7.72 -17.61
C PRO A 370 18.28 7.07 -16.37
N ASN A 371 18.03 7.89 -15.36
CA ASN A 371 17.07 7.61 -14.31
C ASN A 371 15.65 7.61 -14.88
N ILE A 372 14.72 7.04 -14.14
CA ILE A 372 13.30 7.04 -14.48
C ILE A 372 12.50 7.48 -13.25
N VAL A 373 11.63 8.47 -13.43
CA VAL A 373 10.62 8.88 -12.45
C VAL A 373 9.26 8.67 -13.08
N LEU A 374 8.42 7.85 -12.46
CA LEU A 374 7.02 7.65 -12.84
C LEU A 374 6.13 8.31 -11.78
N ILE A 375 5.39 9.34 -12.18
CA ILE A 375 4.43 10.06 -11.35
C ILE A 375 3.02 9.66 -11.79
N VAL A 376 2.26 9.10 -10.86
CA VAL A 376 0.85 8.76 -11.03
C VAL A 376 0.03 9.66 -10.10
N MET A 377 -0.98 10.34 -10.66
CA MET A 377 -1.92 11.17 -9.90
C MET A 377 -3.32 10.55 -9.89
N ASP A 378 -3.80 10.23 -8.70
CA ASP A 378 -5.12 9.65 -8.41
C ASP A 378 -6.05 10.78 -7.94
N THR A 379 -7.19 11.12 -8.57
CA THR A 379 -7.96 10.57 -9.71
C THR A 379 -8.01 11.59 -10.87
N LEU A 380 -6.87 11.90 -11.50
CA LEU A 380 -6.78 13.06 -12.41
C LEU A 380 -7.41 12.83 -13.80
N ARG A 381 -8.45 13.62 -14.07
CA ARG A 381 -9.08 13.80 -15.39
C ARG A 381 -8.18 14.54 -16.39
N GLN A 382 -8.15 14.06 -17.63
CA GLN A 382 -7.43 14.72 -18.72
C GLN A 382 -8.03 16.10 -19.08
N ASP A 383 -9.36 16.20 -19.18
CA ASP A 383 -10.09 17.39 -19.60
C ASP A 383 -10.01 18.55 -18.59
N ARG A 384 -9.42 18.31 -17.41
CA ARG A 384 -9.24 19.29 -16.33
C ARG A 384 -7.84 19.89 -16.29
N LEU A 385 -7.05 19.70 -17.36
CA LEU A 385 -5.71 20.24 -17.52
C LEU A 385 -5.65 21.26 -18.65
N HIS A 386 -4.93 22.37 -18.43
CA HIS A 386 -4.85 23.45 -19.42
C HIS A 386 -4.12 23.02 -20.69
N CYS A 387 -3.06 22.21 -20.60
CA CYS A 387 -2.39 21.60 -21.76
C CYS A 387 -3.27 20.68 -22.62
N TYR A 388 -4.46 20.31 -22.12
CA TYR A 388 -5.47 19.54 -22.85
C TYR A 388 -6.69 20.39 -23.25
N GLY A 389 -6.63 21.72 -23.07
CA GLY A 389 -7.67 22.65 -23.50
C GLY A 389 -8.62 23.11 -22.39
N HIS A 390 -8.39 22.74 -21.12
CA HIS A 390 -9.19 23.28 -20.01
C HIS A 390 -9.08 24.81 -19.94
N GLU A 391 -10.20 25.49 -19.70
CA GLU A 391 -10.26 26.96 -19.71
C GLU A 391 -9.49 27.60 -18.55
N ARG A 392 -9.36 26.88 -17.43
CA ARG A 392 -8.64 27.35 -16.24
C ARG A 392 -7.21 26.83 -16.24
N GLU A 393 -6.27 27.66 -15.79
CA GLU A 393 -4.85 27.30 -15.61
C GLU A 393 -4.64 26.41 -14.37
N THR A 394 -5.22 25.21 -14.39
CA THR A 394 -5.15 24.22 -13.31
C THR A 394 -3.81 23.51 -13.23
N SER A 395 -2.98 23.55 -14.28
CA SER A 395 -1.83 22.64 -14.42
C SER A 395 -0.53 23.26 -14.96
N PRO A 396 -0.08 24.43 -14.49
CA PRO A 396 1.04 25.15 -15.10
C PRO A 396 2.37 24.36 -15.14
N ASN A 397 2.64 23.46 -14.18
CA ASN A 397 3.86 22.65 -14.19
C ASN A 397 3.78 21.49 -15.19
N LEU A 398 2.63 20.84 -15.30
CA LEU A 398 2.37 19.83 -16.32
C LEU A 398 2.35 20.43 -17.72
N ASP A 399 1.83 21.65 -17.89
CA ASP A 399 1.89 22.35 -19.17
C ASP A 399 3.35 22.60 -19.59
N ALA A 400 4.20 22.97 -18.63
CA ALA A 400 5.63 23.14 -18.86
C ALA A 400 6.34 21.80 -19.17
N LEU A 401 5.91 20.69 -18.55
CA LEU A 401 6.41 19.36 -18.84
C LEU A 401 6.01 18.90 -20.25
N ALA A 402 4.74 19.10 -20.63
CA ALA A 402 4.20 18.79 -21.94
C ALA A 402 4.93 19.55 -23.06
N ARG A 403 5.14 20.87 -22.89
CA ARG A 403 5.84 21.70 -23.91
C ARG A 403 7.25 21.22 -24.23
N ARG A 404 7.95 20.61 -23.27
CA ARG A 404 9.32 20.08 -23.46
C ARG A 404 9.37 18.57 -23.67
N GLY A 405 8.22 17.92 -23.82
CA GLY A 405 8.11 16.47 -23.87
C GLY A 405 7.22 15.97 -25.00
N LEU A 406 6.78 14.74 -24.85
CA LEU A 406 5.84 14.03 -25.68
C LEU A 406 4.49 13.96 -24.94
N LEU A 407 3.48 14.66 -25.44
CA LEU A 407 2.12 14.63 -24.91
C LEU A 407 1.25 13.69 -25.75
N PHE A 408 0.43 12.86 -25.11
CA PHE A 408 -0.56 12.02 -25.79
C PHE A 408 -1.94 12.65 -25.63
N GLU A 409 -2.57 13.01 -26.75
CA GLU A 409 -3.89 13.63 -26.78
C GLU A 409 -4.99 12.64 -26.36
N ASN A 410 -4.78 11.34 -26.60
CA ASN A 410 -5.77 10.31 -26.33
C ASN A 410 -5.16 9.11 -25.59
N ALA A 411 -4.91 9.25 -24.30
CA ALA A 411 -4.46 8.14 -23.45
C ALA A 411 -5.61 7.62 -22.57
N TYR A 412 -5.72 6.29 -22.48
CA TYR A 412 -6.78 5.62 -21.74
C TYR A 412 -6.23 4.75 -20.60
N ALA A 413 -6.83 4.89 -19.42
CA ALA A 413 -6.68 3.98 -18.31
C ALA A 413 -7.25 2.60 -18.68
N THR A 414 -6.55 1.53 -18.29
CA THR A 414 -7.07 0.16 -18.48
C THR A 414 -8.25 -0.17 -17.59
N SER A 415 -8.50 0.63 -16.55
CA SER A 415 -9.65 0.50 -15.66
C SER A 415 -10.01 1.84 -15.05
N SER A 416 -11.28 2.03 -14.70
CA SER A 416 -11.80 3.25 -14.10
C SER A 416 -11.56 3.37 -12.59
N TRP A 417 -10.65 2.59 -12.00
CA TRP A 417 -10.31 2.69 -10.58
C TRP A 417 -8.88 2.22 -10.28
N THR A 418 -8.33 2.67 -9.15
CA THR A 418 -6.90 2.71 -8.86
C THR A 418 -6.22 1.35 -8.97
N TRP A 419 -6.81 0.33 -8.35
CA TRP A 419 -6.11 -0.91 -8.08
C TRP A 419 -5.76 -1.72 -9.34
N PRO A 420 -6.72 -2.07 -10.22
CA PRO A 420 -6.42 -2.69 -11.51
C PRO A 420 -5.59 -1.79 -12.43
N SER A 421 -5.87 -0.48 -12.46
CA SER A 421 -5.15 0.42 -13.37
C SER A 421 -3.67 0.54 -12.97
N THR A 422 -3.37 0.66 -11.68
CA THR A 422 -1.98 0.67 -11.17
C THR A 422 -1.28 -0.65 -11.46
N ALA A 423 -1.96 -1.79 -11.28
CA ALA A 423 -1.39 -3.09 -11.64
C ALA A 423 -1.07 -3.17 -13.15
N SER A 424 -1.91 -2.60 -14.01
CA SER A 424 -1.66 -2.48 -15.44
C SER A 424 -0.49 -1.55 -15.76
N ILE A 425 -0.37 -0.40 -15.10
CA ILE A 425 0.76 0.54 -15.25
C ILE A 425 2.10 -0.12 -14.90
N LEU A 426 2.13 -0.95 -13.85
CA LEU A 426 3.37 -1.59 -13.37
C LEU A 426 3.72 -2.89 -14.11
N THR A 427 2.75 -3.57 -14.72
CA THR A 427 2.98 -4.85 -15.42
C THR A 427 2.92 -4.75 -16.94
N GLY A 428 2.23 -3.75 -17.47
CA GLY A 428 1.86 -3.64 -18.88
C GLY A 428 0.74 -4.58 -19.34
N LEU A 429 0.18 -5.38 -18.42
CA LEU A 429 -0.91 -6.32 -18.71
C LEU A 429 -2.28 -5.67 -18.51
N PRO A 430 -3.34 -6.11 -19.20
CA PRO A 430 -4.71 -5.70 -18.90
C PRO A 430 -5.25 -6.36 -17.62
N PRO A 431 -6.30 -5.80 -16.98
CA PRO A 431 -6.91 -6.29 -15.74
C PRO A 431 -7.17 -7.79 -15.72
N GLU A 432 -7.76 -8.30 -16.80
CA GLU A 432 -8.14 -9.70 -16.94
C GLU A 432 -6.91 -10.62 -16.99
N THR A 433 -5.77 -10.13 -17.48
CA THR A 433 -4.56 -10.93 -17.56
C THR A 433 -3.79 -10.92 -16.24
N HIS A 434 -3.55 -9.76 -15.61
CA HIS A 434 -2.86 -9.72 -14.31
C HIS A 434 -3.76 -10.15 -13.14
N GLY A 435 -5.09 -10.21 -13.33
CA GLY A 435 -6.07 -10.78 -12.40
C GLY A 435 -6.41 -9.93 -11.19
N VAL A 436 -5.92 -8.68 -11.13
CA VAL A 436 -6.39 -7.70 -10.14
C VAL A 436 -7.56 -7.00 -10.80
N VAL A 437 -8.79 -7.45 -10.52
CA VAL A 437 -9.98 -6.99 -11.26
C VAL A 437 -11.08 -6.48 -10.34
N ALA A 438 -11.28 -7.10 -9.17
CA ALA A 438 -12.37 -6.76 -8.25
C ALA A 438 -12.12 -7.31 -6.84
N ASP A 439 -12.88 -6.79 -5.87
CA ASP A 439 -12.97 -7.29 -4.49
C ASP A 439 -11.71 -7.09 -3.63
N GLY A 440 -11.92 -7.00 -2.32
CA GLY A 440 -10.86 -6.92 -1.34
C GLY A 440 -9.93 -8.12 -1.39
N ALA A 441 -10.34 -9.26 -1.97
CA ALA A 441 -9.58 -10.50 -2.06
C ALA A 441 -8.52 -10.59 -3.18
N CYS A 442 -8.41 -9.62 -4.09
CA CYS A 442 -7.34 -9.66 -5.09
C CYS A 442 -5.97 -9.21 -4.54
N HIS A 443 -4.89 -9.53 -5.24
CA HIS A 443 -3.52 -9.05 -5.00
C HIS A 443 -2.70 -9.21 -6.29
N LEU A 444 -1.57 -8.50 -6.40
CA LEU A 444 -0.67 -8.66 -7.54
C LEU A 444 0.09 -9.99 -7.43
N ARG A 445 -0.06 -10.88 -8.40
CA ARG A 445 0.55 -12.20 -8.32
C ARG A 445 2.08 -12.09 -8.36
N SER A 446 2.76 -12.74 -7.43
CA SER A 446 4.23 -12.77 -7.35
C SER A 446 4.92 -13.42 -8.55
N SER A 447 4.18 -14.22 -9.35
CA SER A 447 4.69 -14.83 -10.58
C SER A 447 4.75 -13.88 -11.78
N LEU A 448 4.13 -12.70 -11.68
CA LEU A 448 4.19 -11.69 -12.73
C LEU A 448 5.52 -10.94 -12.69
N ASP A 449 6.05 -10.64 -13.87
CA ASP A 449 7.15 -9.69 -14.01
C ASP A 449 6.58 -8.26 -13.97
N THR A 450 7.26 -7.38 -13.25
CA THR A 450 6.84 -5.99 -13.03
C THR A 450 7.95 -5.06 -13.50
N LEU A 451 7.61 -3.84 -13.91
CA LEU A 451 8.59 -2.81 -14.28
C LEU A 451 9.71 -2.63 -13.22
N PRO A 452 9.40 -2.47 -11.91
CA PRO A 452 10.43 -2.37 -10.88
C PRO A 452 11.36 -3.59 -10.87
N ARG A 453 10.82 -4.81 -10.97
CA ARG A 453 11.59 -6.05 -10.97
C ARG A 453 12.52 -6.13 -12.18
N ALA A 454 12.00 -5.84 -13.37
CA ALA A 454 12.79 -5.81 -14.60
C ALA A 454 13.95 -4.80 -14.53
N LEU A 455 13.72 -3.63 -13.92
CA LEU A 455 14.74 -2.58 -13.75
C LEU A 455 15.76 -2.91 -12.66
N GLU A 456 15.33 -3.47 -11.53
CA GLU A 456 16.20 -3.90 -10.44
C GLU A 456 17.27 -4.90 -10.95
N HIS A 457 16.88 -5.79 -11.87
CA HIS A 457 17.81 -6.72 -12.51
C HIS A 457 18.90 -6.02 -13.35
N ARG A 458 18.69 -4.76 -13.75
CA ARG A 458 19.64 -3.89 -14.47
C ARG A 458 20.34 -2.86 -13.58
N SER A 459 20.50 -3.17 -12.29
CA SER A 459 21.21 -2.34 -11.31
C SER A 459 20.57 -0.98 -11.01
N PHE A 460 19.31 -0.76 -11.39
CA PHE A 460 18.57 0.43 -11.00
C PHE A 460 18.20 0.39 -9.54
N THR A 461 18.58 1.37 -8.72
CA THR A 461 17.97 1.59 -7.40
C THR A 461 16.47 1.84 -7.57
N THR A 462 15.62 0.93 -7.09
CA THR A 462 14.16 0.99 -7.29
C THR A 462 13.47 1.45 -6.00
N GLY A 463 12.70 2.54 -6.09
CA GLY A 463 11.94 3.09 -4.98
C GLY A 463 10.48 3.36 -5.34
N ALA A 464 9.58 3.15 -4.38
CA ALA A 464 8.19 3.57 -4.46
C ALA A 464 7.82 4.40 -3.22
N ILE A 465 7.06 5.46 -3.44
CA ILE A 465 6.47 6.28 -2.37
C ILE A 465 5.01 6.51 -2.74
N THR A 466 4.10 6.00 -1.92
CA THR A 466 2.65 5.98 -2.20
C THR A 466 1.83 6.31 -0.96
N CYS A 467 0.86 7.20 -1.13
CA CYS A 467 -0.16 7.51 -0.13
C CYS A 467 -1.51 6.85 -0.40
N ASN A 468 -1.59 5.99 -1.43
CA ASN A 468 -2.81 5.25 -1.73
C ASN A 468 -2.81 3.91 -0.95
N PRO A 469 -3.81 3.68 -0.07
CA PRO A 469 -3.85 2.50 0.81
C PRO A 469 -4.15 1.19 0.07
N LEU A 470 -4.48 1.22 -1.23
CA LEU A 470 -4.63 0.05 -2.08
C LEU A 470 -3.28 -0.41 -2.66
N ILE A 471 -2.29 0.48 -2.72
CA ILE A 471 -0.96 0.21 -3.30
C ILE A 471 0.02 -0.04 -2.17
N VAL A 472 -0.03 -1.26 -1.64
CA VAL A 472 0.62 -1.65 -0.38
C VAL A 472 1.29 -3.02 -0.49
N ALA A 473 2.26 -3.30 0.40
CA ALA A 473 3.11 -4.50 0.31
C ALA A 473 2.35 -5.82 0.58
N ASN A 474 1.36 -5.82 1.47
CA ASN A 474 0.45 -6.97 1.68
C ASN A 474 -0.43 -7.28 0.46
N LYS A 475 -0.48 -6.40 -0.53
CA LYS A 475 -1.11 -6.60 -1.85
C LYS A 475 -0.08 -6.91 -2.95
N ASN A 476 1.18 -7.10 -2.58
CA ASN A 476 2.32 -7.35 -3.45
C ASN A 476 2.62 -6.23 -4.45
N PHE A 477 2.33 -4.96 -4.13
CA PHE A 477 2.79 -3.84 -4.98
C PHE A 477 4.26 -3.48 -4.76
N ASP A 478 4.91 -4.08 -3.76
CA ASP A 478 6.33 -3.94 -3.45
C ASP A 478 7.24 -4.81 -4.35
N LEU A 479 6.67 -5.65 -5.23
CA LEU A 479 7.42 -6.55 -6.11
C LEU A 479 8.43 -5.79 -7.00
N GLY A 480 9.72 -5.93 -6.67
CA GLY A 480 10.85 -5.36 -7.41
C GLY A 480 11.31 -3.98 -6.92
N PHE A 481 10.69 -3.44 -5.87
CA PHE A 481 11.14 -2.21 -5.22
C PHE A 481 12.14 -2.52 -4.10
N GLY A 482 13.34 -1.95 -4.19
CA GLY A 482 14.34 -2.03 -3.12
C GLY A 482 13.98 -1.19 -1.89
N SER A 483 13.15 -0.17 -2.06
CA SER A 483 12.52 0.59 -0.98
C SER A 483 11.07 0.88 -1.32
N PHE A 484 10.16 0.60 -0.40
CA PHE A 484 8.72 0.76 -0.61
C PHE A 484 8.11 1.50 0.60
N ASP A 485 7.94 2.82 0.45
CA ASP A 485 7.26 3.67 1.44
C ASP A 485 5.77 3.76 1.06
N ALA A 486 5.01 2.78 1.55
CA ALA A 486 3.58 2.73 1.41
C ALA A 486 2.92 2.76 2.77
N GLN A 487 1.81 3.48 2.87
CA GLN A 487 1.14 3.64 4.14
C GLN A 487 -0.33 3.28 4.03
N MET A 488 -0.86 2.75 5.13
CA MET A 488 -2.21 2.17 5.19
C MET A 488 -3.32 3.23 5.32
N THR A 489 -2.99 4.52 5.25
CA THR A 489 -3.93 5.62 5.41
C THR A 489 -3.75 6.66 4.30
N PHE A 490 -4.86 7.26 3.85
CA PHE A 490 -4.84 8.42 2.97
C PHE A 490 -4.08 9.56 3.65
N ARG A 491 -2.91 9.92 3.12
CA ARG A 491 -2.09 11.04 3.61
C ARG A 491 -2.03 12.14 2.56
N LYS A 492 -1.88 13.38 3.02
CA LYS A 492 -1.71 14.55 2.14
C LYS A 492 -0.52 14.35 1.22
N THR A 493 -0.66 14.68 -0.06
CA THR A 493 0.40 14.53 -1.07
C THR A 493 1.72 15.19 -0.65
N LYS A 494 1.69 16.25 0.17
CA LYS A 494 2.89 16.89 0.73
C LYS A 494 3.89 15.90 1.33
N LEU A 495 3.42 14.86 2.02
CA LEU A 495 4.29 13.89 2.68
C LEU A 495 5.01 13.00 1.68
N VAL A 496 4.36 12.63 0.57
CA VAL A 496 5.02 11.94 -0.56
C VAL A 496 6.18 12.77 -1.07
N ILE A 497 5.96 14.08 -1.23
CA ILE A 497 6.97 14.99 -1.79
C ILE A 497 8.16 15.14 -0.85
N ASP A 498 7.93 15.28 0.46
CA ASP A 498 9.03 15.35 1.43
C ASP A 498 9.85 14.05 1.43
N SER A 499 9.20 12.87 1.50
CA SER A 499 9.88 11.56 1.39
C SER A 499 10.62 11.40 0.06
N ALA A 500 10.04 11.84 -1.06
CA ALA A 500 10.63 11.73 -2.38
C ALA A 500 11.89 12.58 -2.51
N ARG A 501 11.88 13.80 -1.99
CA ARG A 501 13.07 14.69 -2.01
C ARG A 501 14.22 14.09 -1.24
N GLU A 502 13.94 13.51 -0.07
CA GLU A 502 14.93 12.83 0.76
C GLU A 502 15.49 11.58 0.06
N TRP A 503 14.61 10.79 -0.54
CA TRP A 503 15.00 9.62 -1.30
C TRP A 503 15.91 9.99 -2.47
N LEU A 504 15.54 11.02 -3.25
CA LEU A 504 16.37 11.54 -4.34
C LEU A 504 17.74 12.02 -3.85
N GLU A 505 17.81 12.72 -2.71
CA GLU A 505 19.08 13.18 -2.11
C GLU A 505 20.00 12.04 -1.65
N MET A 506 19.43 10.89 -1.29
CA MET A 506 20.17 9.68 -0.89
C MET A 506 20.66 8.85 -2.08
N HIS A 507 20.04 9.01 -3.25
CA HIS A 507 20.27 8.15 -4.42
C HIS A 507 20.66 8.93 -5.69
N ALA A 508 20.97 10.23 -5.59
CA ALA A 508 21.30 11.11 -6.72
C ALA A 508 22.54 10.69 -7.53
N ASP A 509 23.44 9.93 -6.89
CA ASP A 509 24.67 9.38 -7.47
C ASP A 509 24.44 8.06 -8.21
N ALA A 510 23.29 7.41 -7.99
CA ALA A 510 22.91 6.16 -8.62
C ALA A 510 21.92 6.36 -9.77
N ARG A 511 21.87 5.36 -10.64
CA ARG A 511 20.80 5.17 -11.61
C ARG A 511 19.61 4.61 -10.87
N PHE A 512 18.46 5.26 -11.00
CA PHE A 512 17.29 4.91 -10.21
C PHE A 512 15.99 4.86 -11.00
N PHE A 513 15.03 4.13 -10.44
CA PHE A 513 13.62 4.16 -10.79
C PHE A 513 12.83 4.57 -9.56
N LEU A 514 12.11 5.68 -9.65
CA LEU A 514 11.27 6.19 -8.57
C LEU A 514 9.82 6.24 -9.02
N TYR A 515 8.97 5.47 -8.37
CA TYR A 515 7.52 5.49 -8.51
C TYR A 515 6.90 6.39 -7.44
N LEU A 516 6.16 7.42 -7.86
CA LEU A 516 5.44 8.33 -6.99
C LEU A 516 3.95 8.21 -7.28
N HIS A 517 3.16 7.86 -6.26
CA HIS A 517 1.71 7.82 -6.37
C HIS A 517 1.10 8.89 -5.47
N LEU A 518 0.64 9.97 -6.11
CA LEU A 518 0.02 11.11 -5.45
C LEU A 518 -1.49 10.86 -5.35
N VAL A 519 -2.08 11.19 -4.20
CA VAL A 519 -3.49 10.89 -3.93
C VAL A 519 -4.42 12.06 -4.19
N ASP A 520 -3.90 13.27 -4.34
CA ASP A 520 -4.72 14.40 -4.78
C ASP A 520 -4.76 14.37 -6.34
N PRO A 521 -5.92 14.55 -7.00
CA PRO A 521 -7.15 15.17 -6.51
C PRO A 521 -8.25 14.22 -6.01
N HIS A 522 -7.97 13.01 -5.54
CA HIS A 522 -8.99 12.07 -5.02
C HIS A 522 -9.87 12.70 -3.91
N ALA A 523 -11.16 12.30 -3.84
CA ALA A 523 -12.06 12.75 -2.79
C ALA A 523 -11.68 12.25 -1.38
N PRO A 524 -11.85 13.04 -0.29
CA PRO A 524 -12.38 14.40 -0.27
C PRO A 524 -11.37 15.42 -0.82
N TYR A 525 -11.85 16.32 -1.68
CA TYR A 525 -11.01 17.34 -2.31
C TYR A 525 -10.53 18.37 -1.27
N GLU A 526 -9.22 18.38 -1.00
CA GLU A 526 -8.60 19.25 0.01
C GLU A 526 -7.64 20.28 -0.61
N PRO A 527 -8.13 21.31 -1.32
CA PRO A 527 -7.27 22.25 -2.00
C PRO A 527 -6.45 23.11 -1.03
N SER A 528 -5.20 23.36 -1.40
CA SER A 528 -4.28 24.25 -0.71
C SER A 528 -4.77 25.70 -0.71
N ALA A 529 -4.29 26.51 0.24
CA ALA A 529 -4.59 27.94 0.29
C ALA A 529 -4.18 28.66 -1.00
N ARG A 530 -3.08 28.23 -1.63
CA ARG A 530 -2.63 28.77 -2.92
C ARG A 530 -3.61 28.45 -4.04
N ALA A 531 -4.11 27.21 -4.10
CA ALA A 531 -5.09 26.83 -5.11
C ALA A 531 -6.42 27.59 -4.97
N ARG A 532 -6.91 27.76 -3.74
CA ARG A 532 -8.12 28.57 -3.46
C ARG A 532 -7.97 30.03 -3.87
N ALA A 533 -6.75 30.56 -3.83
CA ALA A 533 -6.45 31.91 -4.29
C ALA A 533 -6.24 32.01 -5.81
N ALA A 534 -5.77 30.92 -6.45
CA ALA A 534 -5.48 30.89 -7.88
C ALA A 534 -6.72 30.57 -8.74
N ILE A 535 -7.63 29.74 -8.23
CA ILE A 535 -8.85 29.32 -8.93
C ILE A 535 -10.06 29.78 -8.14
N GLU A 536 -10.83 30.69 -8.75
CA GLU A 536 -12.06 31.22 -8.16
C GLU A 536 -13.11 30.11 -8.01
N SER A 537 -13.73 30.04 -6.84
CA SER A 537 -14.81 29.13 -6.50
C SER A 537 -15.78 29.84 -5.57
N PRO A 538 -17.10 29.61 -5.69
CA PRO A 538 -18.02 30.00 -4.63
C PRO A 538 -17.63 29.34 -3.31
N GLY A 539 -18.02 29.97 -2.20
CA GLY A 539 -17.88 29.36 -0.87
C GLY A 539 -18.69 28.06 -0.78
N ARG A 540 -18.34 27.21 0.20
CA ARG A 540 -19.08 25.96 0.44
C ARG A 540 -20.58 26.25 0.56
N PRO A 541 -21.44 25.64 -0.28
CA PRO A 541 -22.86 25.96 -0.31
C PRO A 541 -23.55 25.50 0.97
N ALA A 542 -24.63 26.20 1.31
CA ALA A 542 -25.45 25.86 2.47
C ALA A 542 -26.09 24.47 2.28
N GLY A 543 -26.11 23.69 3.36
CA GLY A 543 -26.66 22.33 3.34
C GLY A 543 -25.77 21.28 2.68
N PHE A 544 -24.53 21.62 2.27
CA PHE A 544 -23.61 20.61 1.72
C PHE A 544 -23.26 19.54 2.77
N PRO A 545 -23.41 18.23 2.47
CA PRO A 545 -23.35 17.15 3.44
C PRO A 545 -22.10 17.16 4.33
N GLU A 546 -22.25 16.84 5.61
CA GLU A 546 -21.13 16.78 6.55
C GLU A 546 -20.13 15.68 6.16
N ARG A 547 -20.61 14.54 5.66
CA ARG A 547 -19.77 13.42 5.19
C ARG A 547 -19.22 13.64 3.77
N GLY A 548 -19.44 14.82 3.20
CA GLY A 548 -18.91 15.23 1.91
C GLY A 548 -19.50 14.47 0.72
N ILE A 549 -18.74 14.45 -0.38
CA ILE A 549 -19.11 13.85 -1.68
C ILE A 549 -19.53 12.38 -1.55
N ASN A 550 -18.91 11.65 -0.62
CA ASN A 550 -19.20 10.24 -0.37
C ASN A 550 -20.66 9.97 0.05
N GLU A 551 -21.31 10.95 0.72
CA GLU A 551 -22.72 10.84 1.06
C GLU A 551 -23.60 10.88 -0.19
N TYR A 552 -23.35 11.84 -1.08
CA TYR A 552 -24.06 11.92 -2.36
C TYR A 552 -23.80 10.70 -3.24
N SER A 553 -22.53 10.29 -3.40
CA SER A 553 -22.17 9.07 -4.15
C SER A 553 -22.93 7.85 -3.62
N THR A 554 -23.02 7.68 -2.30
CA THR A 554 -23.78 6.58 -1.68
C THR A 554 -25.27 6.62 -2.01
N ARG A 555 -25.88 7.81 -2.01
CA ARG A 555 -27.31 7.99 -2.34
C ARG A 555 -27.58 7.66 -3.81
N LEU A 556 -26.78 8.19 -4.72
CA LEU A 556 -26.91 7.92 -6.16
C LEU A 556 -26.77 6.42 -6.46
N LEU A 557 -25.77 5.75 -5.87
CA LEU A 557 -25.56 4.31 -6.04
C LEU A 557 -26.65 3.43 -5.41
N LYS A 558 -27.48 3.98 -4.51
CA LYS A 558 -28.68 3.30 -3.99
C LYS A 558 -29.90 3.45 -4.90
N GLY A 559 -29.76 4.13 -6.04
CA GLY A 559 -30.83 4.36 -7.00
C GLY A 559 -31.59 5.66 -6.76
N GLU A 560 -31.24 6.47 -5.75
CA GLU A 560 -31.93 7.77 -5.53
C GLU A 560 -31.74 8.74 -6.70
N GLY A 561 -30.68 8.56 -7.50
CA GLY A 561 -30.39 9.38 -8.68
C GLY A 561 -30.92 8.82 -10.00
N HIS A 562 -31.82 7.84 -9.97
CA HIS A 562 -32.41 7.26 -11.19
C HIS A 562 -33.93 7.16 -11.05
N ASP A 563 -34.67 7.42 -12.15
CA ASP A 563 -36.12 7.26 -12.19
C ASP A 563 -36.54 5.77 -12.30
N ALA A 564 -37.85 5.51 -12.38
CA ALA A 564 -38.39 4.15 -12.49
C ALA A 564 -37.97 3.43 -13.78
N ASP A 565 -37.60 4.21 -14.81
CA ASP A 565 -37.13 3.74 -16.10
C ASP A 565 -35.59 3.49 -16.06
N GLY A 566 -34.89 4.08 -15.08
CA GLY A 566 -33.45 3.96 -14.91
C GLY A 566 -32.66 5.07 -15.61
N ASN A 567 -33.33 6.15 -16.04
CA ASN A 567 -32.67 7.36 -16.51
C ASN A 567 -32.12 8.13 -15.31
N SER A 568 -31.00 8.85 -15.51
CA SER A 568 -30.46 9.67 -14.44
C SER A 568 -31.36 10.87 -14.15
N ILE A 569 -31.64 11.08 -12.86
CA ILE A 569 -32.30 12.26 -12.29
C ILE A 569 -31.42 12.88 -11.18
N ALA A 570 -30.10 12.72 -11.30
CA ALA A 570 -29.15 13.15 -10.27
C ALA A 570 -29.24 14.66 -9.95
N GLU A 571 -29.65 15.47 -10.93
CA GLU A 571 -29.90 16.91 -10.77
C GLU A 571 -31.07 17.23 -9.83
N GLU A 572 -32.02 16.31 -9.64
CA GLU A 572 -33.10 16.44 -8.65
C GLU A 572 -32.61 16.11 -7.23
N VAL A 573 -31.57 15.29 -7.12
CA VAL A 573 -30.99 14.81 -5.86
C VAL A 573 -29.93 15.77 -5.32
N ILE A 574 -29.16 16.36 -6.24
CA ILE A 574 -27.99 17.17 -5.94
C ILE A 574 -28.23 18.59 -6.46
N PRO A 575 -28.34 19.59 -5.56
CA PRO A 575 -28.51 20.97 -5.96
C PRO A 575 -27.42 21.46 -6.93
N ALA A 576 -27.80 22.26 -7.93
CA ALA A 576 -26.88 22.74 -8.96
C ALA A 576 -25.70 23.56 -8.40
N ASP A 577 -25.89 24.29 -7.31
CA ASP A 577 -24.83 25.03 -6.62
C ASP A 577 -23.85 24.08 -5.89
N HIS A 578 -24.33 22.92 -5.41
CA HIS A 578 -23.47 21.87 -4.85
C HIS A 578 -22.66 21.18 -5.94
N ALA A 579 -23.27 20.85 -7.08
CA ALA A 579 -22.59 20.28 -8.24
C ALA A 579 -21.47 21.21 -8.76
N ARG A 580 -21.79 22.49 -8.96
CA ARG A 580 -20.80 23.51 -9.36
C ARG A 580 -19.65 23.62 -8.35
N TRP A 581 -19.97 23.68 -7.06
CA TRP A 581 -18.95 23.76 -6.01
C TRP A 581 -18.02 22.53 -6.01
N MET A 582 -18.55 21.31 -6.16
CA MET A 582 -17.73 20.10 -6.25
C MET A 582 -16.76 20.15 -7.44
N SER A 583 -17.23 20.58 -8.62
CA SER A 583 -16.37 20.76 -9.79
C SER A 583 -15.27 21.82 -9.57
N ASP A 584 -15.61 22.97 -8.96
CA ASP A 584 -14.64 24.04 -8.72
C ASP A 584 -13.56 23.62 -7.70
N VAL A 585 -13.96 22.91 -6.64
CA VAL A 585 -13.02 22.39 -5.63
C VAL A 585 -12.15 21.27 -6.21
N TYR A 586 -12.65 20.46 -7.15
CA TYR A 586 -11.84 19.50 -7.89
C TYR A 586 -10.74 20.21 -8.69
N ASP A 587 -11.06 21.25 -9.46
CA ASP A 587 -10.07 22.05 -10.20
C ASP A 587 -8.99 22.65 -9.26
N GLN A 588 -9.39 23.11 -8.08
CA GLN A 588 -8.45 23.58 -7.05
C GLN A 588 -7.56 22.45 -6.49
N ALA A 589 -8.09 21.24 -6.36
CA ALA A 589 -7.32 20.08 -5.95
C ALA A 589 -6.30 19.69 -7.04
N VAL A 590 -6.70 19.69 -8.32
CA VAL A 590 -5.80 19.49 -9.48
C VAL A 590 -4.63 20.48 -9.42
N PHE A 591 -4.91 21.77 -9.23
CA PHE A 591 -3.87 22.79 -9.09
C PHE A 591 -2.94 22.53 -7.91
N THR A 592 -3.48 22.08 -6.78
CA THR A 592 -2.66 21.73 -5.61
C THR A 592 -1.67 20.61 -5.94
N SER A 593 -2.12 19.56 -6.62
CA SER A 593 -1.26 18.45 -7.04
C SER A 593 -0.22 18.84 -8.08
N ASP A 594 -0.59 19.69 -9.05
CA ASP A 594 0.35 20.20 -10.04
C ASP A 594 1.53 20.96 -9.38
N GLN A 595 1.27 21.71 -8.28
CA GLN A 595 2.35 22.33 -7.52
C GLN A 595 3.33 21.31 -6.93
N TYR A 596 2.82 20.17 -6.44
CA TYR A 596 3.66 19.09 -5.92
C TYR A 596 4.48 18.42 -7.01
N VAL A 597 3.92 18.24 -8.21
CA VAL A 597 4.70 17.81 -9.39
C VAL A 597 5.82 18.82 -9.68
N GLY A 598 5.50 20.11 -9.71
CA GLY A 598 6.50 21.18 -9.87
C GLY A 598 7.64 21.11 -8.85
N MET A 599 7.34 20.82 -7.59
CA MET A 599 8.35 20.66 -6.54
C MET A 599 9.33 19.51 -6.81
N ILE A 600 8.84 18.37 -7.32
CA ILE A 600 9.72 17.23 -7.67
C ILE A 600 10.58 17.56 -8.89
N LEU A 601 9.99 18.16 -9.92
CA LEU A 601 10.70 18.57 -11.14
C LEU A 601 11.82 19.56 -10.81
N GLU A 602 11.54 20.55 -9.96
CA GLU A 602 12.52 21.51 -9.51
C GLU A 602 13.61 20.85 -8.63
N HIS A 603 13.24 19.90 -7.78
CA HIS A 603 14.23 19.20 -6.95
C HIS A 603 15.19 18.34 -7.79
N LEU A 604 14.71 17.69 -8.85
CA LEU A 604 15.57 17.01 -9.84
C LEU A 604 16.57 18.00 -10.47
N ARG A 605 16.12 19.21 -10.82
CA ARG A 605 16.97 20.27 -11.38
C ARG A 605 18.02 20.74 -10.37
N VAL A 606 17.63 20.98 -9.12
CA VAL A 606 18.54 21.38 -8.03
C VAL A 606 19.63 20.33 -7.80
N LEU A 607 19.30 19.04 -7.93
CA LEU A 607 20.25 17.94 -7.82
C LEU A 607 21.07 17.68 -9.11
N GLY A 608 20.85 18.43 -10.19
CA GLY A 608 21.50 18.22 -11.48
C GLY A 608 21.12 16.89 -12.15
N LEU A 609 19.92 16.39 -11.87
CA LEU A 609 19.38 15.13 -12.39
C LEU A 609 18.48 15.33 -13.62
N ASP A 610 18.01 16.55 -13.88
CA ASP A 610 17.00 16.87 -14.89
C ASP A 610 17.39 16.43 -16.31
N GLN A 611 18.66 16.60 -16.70
CA GLN A 611 19.14 16.22 -18.03
C GLN A 611 19.44 14.72 -18.19
N LYS A 612 19.35 13.94 -17.10
CA LYS A 612 19.65 12.51 -17.06
C LYS A 612 18.50 11.69 -16.47
N THR A 613 17.29 12.24 -16.47
CA THR A 613 16.10 11.61 -15.90
C THR A 613 14.96 11.68 -16.89
N ILE A 614 14.35 10.53 -17.17
CA ILE A 614 13.07 10.46 -17.86
C ILE A 614 11.98 10.64 -16.82
N VAL A 615 11.09 11.59 -17.04
CA VAL A 615 9.87 11.78 -16.26
C VAL A 615 8.70 11.28 -17.09
N ALA A 616 8.01 10.27 -16.57
CA ALA A 616 6.72 9.83 -17.05
C ALA A 616 5.64 10.30 -16.09
N PHE A 617 4.62 10.96 -16.62
CA PHE A 617 3.48 11.44 -15.87
C PHE A 617 2.19 10.85 -16.43
N THR A 618 1.32 10.35 -15.56
CA THR A 618 -0.02 9.88 -15.93
C THR A 618 -0.99 10.02 -14.77
N SER A 619 -2.27 9.76 -15.04
CA SER A 619 -3.21 9.30 -14.01
C SER A 619 -3.42 7.79 -14.10
N ASP A 620 -3.79 7.17 -12.98
CA ASP A 620 -4.32 5.82 -12.95
C ASP A 620 -5.74 5.79 -13.53
N HIS A 621 -6.60 6.75 -13.21
CA HIS A 621 -7.93 6.95 -13.81
C HIS A 621 -8.49 8.34 -13.48
N GLY A 622 -9.56 8.74 -14.16
CA GLY A 622 -10.26 10.00 -13.89
C GLY A 622 -11.34 9.91 -12.79
N GLU A 623 -12.23 10.89 -12.78
CA GLU A 623 -13.25 11.08 -11.73
C GLU A 623 -14.58 11.57 -12.34
N GLU A 624 -15.69 10.96 -11.92
CA GLU A 624 -17.03 11.36 -12.30
C GLU A 624 -17.51 12.53 -11.42
N LEU A 625 -17.96 13.60 -12.06
CA LEU A 625 -18.43 14.83 -11.41
C LEU A 625 -19.88 15.14 -11.82
N LEU A 626 -20.74 14.11 -11.88
CA LEU A 626 -22.13 14.13 -12.37
C LEU A 626 -22.29 14.21 -13.88
N ASP A 627 -21.23 13.98 -14.65
CA ASP A 627 -21.25 13.98 -16.12
C ASP A 627 -22.34 13.02 -16.67
N HIS A 628 -22.44 11.81 -16.10
CA HIS A 628 -23.45 10.78 -16.34
C HIS A 628 -24.33 10.50 -15.11
N GLY A 629 -24.46 11.49 -14.22
CA GLY A 629 -25.37 11.42 -13.07
C GLY A 629 -24.91 10.51 -11.93
N LEU A 630 -23.62 10.19 -11.91
CA LEU A 630 -22.95 9.51 -10.82
C LEU A 630 -21.86 10.40 -10.21
N LEU A 631 -21.16 9.92 -9.20
CA LEU A 631 -20.03 10.61 -8.58
C LEU A 631 -18.93 9.60 -8.31
N THR A 632 -17.70 10.07 -8.21
CA THR A 632 -16.50 9.28 -7.88
C THR A 632 -16.04 8.38 -9.05
N HIS A 633 -15.55 7.16 -8.80
CA HIS A 633 -14.91 6.37 -9.85
C HIS A 633 -15.15 4.86 -9.66
N GLY A 634 -14.69 4.06 -10.63
CA GLY A 634 -14.86 2.61 -10.69
C GLY A 634 -16.23 2.15 -11.20
N ILE A 635 -17.16 3.08 -11.37
CA ILE A 635 -18.59 2.82 -11.59
C ILE A 635 -19.01 2.75 -13.07
N SER A 636 -18.27 3.38 -13.98
CA SER A 636 -18.56 3.35 -15.41
C SER A 636 -17.25 3.21 -16.20
N LEU A 637 -17.32 3.29 -17.52
CA LEU A 637 -16.15 3.33 -18.42
C LEU A 637 -16.16 4.57 -19.32
N TYR A 638 -16.96 5.58 -18.98
CA TYR A 638 -17.02 6.83 -19.74
C TYR A 638 -15.69 7.61 -19.67
N GLY A 639 -15.52 8.54 -20.59
CA GLY A 639 -14.29 9.26 -20.84
C GLY A 639 -13.75 10.02 -19.62
N GLU A 640 -14.61 10.57 -18.78
CA GLU A 640 -14.23 11.23 -17.53
C GLU A 640 -13.54 10.30 -16.53
N LEU A 641 -13.75 8.98 -16.63
CA LEU A 641 -13.07 7.98 -15.80
C LEU A 641 -11.90 7.32 -16.52
N THR A 642 -11.95 7.20 -17.85
CA THR A 642 -10.97 6.40 -18.60
C THR A 642 -9.96 7.23 -19.37
N ARG A 643 -10.27 8.47 -19.80
CA ARG A 643 -9.32 9.35 -20.50
C ARG A 643 -8.42 10.05 -19.48
N VAL A 644 -7.14 9.71 -19.52
CA VAL A 644 -6.13 10.18 -18.57
C VAL A 644 -5.06 11.00 -19.27
N PRO A 645 -4.43 11.96 -18.58
CA PRO A 645 -3.24 12.61 -19.11
C PRO A 645 -2.09 11.61 -19.22
N LEU A 646 -1.24 11.80 -20.22
CA LEU A 646 -0.01 11.02 -20.39
C LEU A 646 1.05 11.89 -21.04
N ILE A 647 2.16 12.10 -20.32
CA ILE A 647 3.28 12.94 -20.74
C ILE A 647 4.59 12.21 -20.45
N LEU A 648 5.49 12.15 -21.43
CA LEU A 648 6.87 11.70 -21.26
C LEU A 648 7.81 12.86 -21.54
N ALA A 649 8.86 13.05 -20.73
CA ALA A 649 9.89 14.04 -21.01
C ALA A 649 11.26 13.57 -20.52
N GLY A 650 12.33 14.06 -21.16
CA GLY A 650 13.71 13.74 -20.78
C GLY A 650 14.50 13.08 -21.91
N PRO A 651 15.71 12.56 -21.61
CA PRO A 651 16.64 12.12 -22.62
C PRO A 651 16.11 10.93 -23.42
N GLY A 652 16.20 11.01 -24.75
CA GLY A 652 15.71 9.99 -25.67
C GLY A 652 14.19 9.98 -25.88
N VAL A 653 13.46 10.93 -25.30
CA VAL A 653 12.03 11.18 -25.59
C VAL A 653 11.91 12.32 -26.61
N PRO A 654 11.05 12.20 -27.64
CA PRO A 654 10.79 13.31 -28.57
C PRO A 654 10.27 14.56 -27.84
N GLU A 655 10.86 15.72 -28.11
CA GLU A 655 10.49 17.00 -27.49
C GLU A 655 9.43 17.75 -28.31
N GLY A 656 8.50 18.42 -27.64
CA GLY A 656 7.51 19.31 -28.25
C GLY A 656 6.54 18.62 -29.21
N ARG A 657 6.37 17.30 -29.09
CA ARG A 657 5.51 16.50 -29.96
C ARG A 657 4.21 16.16 -29.24
N THR A 658 3.10 16.29 -29.95
CA THR A 658 1.80 15.72 -29.55
C THR A 658 1.51 14.50 -30.40
N VAL A 659 1.08 13.41 -29.77
CA VAL A 659 0.63 12.18 -30.44
C VAL A 659 -0.88 12.10 -30.34
N GLN A 660 -1.56 12.06 -31.49
CA GLN A 660 -3.03 12.02 -31.53
C GLN A 660 -3.58 10.60 -31.41
N ARG A 661 -2.80 9.62 -31.89
CA ARG A 661 -3.20 8.21 -31.87
C ARG A 661 -3.49 7.75 -30.45
N ARG A 662 -4.58 6.99 -30.29
CA ARG A 662 -4.99 6.42 -29.01
C ARG A 662 -3.96 5.44 -28.47
N VAL A 663 -3.71 5.52 -27.17
CA VAL A 663 -2.82 4.62 -26.44
C VAL A 663 -3.43 4.26 -25.09
N SER A 664 -2.91 3.21 -24.47
CA SER A 664 -3.24 2.83 -23.10
C SER A 664 -2.10 3.13 -22.13
N ASN A 665 -2.43 3.56 -20.91
CA ASN A 665 -1.44 3.80 -19.85
C ASN A 665 -0.62 2.54 -19.49
N ARG A 666 -1.11 1.33 -19.78
CA ARG A 666 -0.34 0.07 -19.62
C ARG A 666 0.96 0.06 -20.43
N HIS A 667 1.03 0.80 -21.54
CA HIS A 667 2.24 0.83 -22.38
C HIS A 667 3.40 1.61 -21.75
N LEU A 668 3.18 2.30 -20.61
CA LEU A 668 4.24 2.90 -19.79
C LEU A 668 5.25 1.86 -19.33
N ALA A 669 4.80 0.76 -18.73
CA ALA A 669 5.67 -0.28 -18.19
C ALA A 669 6.73 -0.77 -19.20
N PRO A 670 6.35 -1.28 -20.38
CA PRO A 670 7.32 -1.76 -21.35
C PRO A 670 8.14 -0.63 -22.01
N THR A 671 7.57 0.58 -22.18
CA THR A 671 8.33 1.74 -22.67
C THR A 671 9.46 2.12 -21.70
N LEU A 672 9.17 2.19 -20.40
CA LEU A 672 10.16 2.54 -19.38
C LEU A 672 11.18 1.42 -19.17
N ALA A 673 10.76 0.15 -19.26
CA ALA A 673 11.68 -0.98 -19.26
C ALA A 673 12.71 -0.88 -20.41
N ARG A 674 12.30 -0.45 -21.60
CA ARG A 674 13.21 -0.24 -22.74
C ARG A 674 14.31 0.78 -22.42
N PHE A 675 13.96 1.90 -21.78
CA PHE A 675 14.95 2.88 -21.33
C PHE A 675 15.92 2.32 -20.29
N GLY A 676 15.47 1.34 -19.50
CA GLY A 676 16.32 0.54 -18.62
C GLY A 676 17.24 -0.46 -19.32
N GLY A 677 17.11 -0.65 -20.65
CA GLY A 677 17.82 -1.68 -21.40
C GLY A 677 17.29 -3.09 -21.10
N THR A 678 16.01 -3.21 -20.71
CA THR A 678 15.36 -4.46 -20.35
C THR A 678 13.98 -4.59 -20.98
N ARG A 679 13.30 -5.70 -20.73
CA ARG A 679 11.92 -5.97 -21.14
C ARG A 679 11.16 -6.61 -20.00
N ILE A 680 9.84 -6.42 -19.98
CA ILE A 680 8.95 -7.16 -19.08
C ILE A 680 8.56 -8.47 -19.75
N LEU A 681 8.70 -9.59 -19.05
CA LEU A 681 8.36 -10.91 -19.57
C LEU A 681 6.83 -11.11 -19.62
N GLY A 682 6.36 -11.87 -20.62
CA GLY A 682 4.93 -12.15 -20.80
C GLY A 682 4.13 -11.05 -21.52
N LEU A 683 4.79 -9.98 -21.99
CA LEU A 683 4.18 -8.96 -22.84
C LEU A 683 4.38 -9.27 -24.33
N GLU A 684 3.29 -9.61 -25.02
CA GLU A 684 3.28 -9.87 -26.47
C GLU A 684 2.69 -8.69 -27.25
N ASP A 685 1.71 -7.99 -26.69
CA ASP A 685 0.97 -6.89 -27.31
C ASP A 685 1.22 -5.57 -26.56
N TRP A 686 2.42 -5.01 -26.77
CA TRP A 686 2.83 -3.74 -26.19
C TRP A 686 3.35 -2.78 -27.25
N GLU A 687 3.31 -1.49 -26.92
CA GLU A 687 3.74 -0.42 -27.81
C GLU A 687 4.79 0.46 -27.12
N ASP A 688 5.80 0.88 -27.86
CA ASP A 688 6.75 1.88 -27.41
C ASP A 688 6.13 3.26 -27.60
N LEU A 689 5.72 3.88 -26.50
CA LEU A 689 5.09 5.20 -26.51
C LEU A 689 5.96 6.27 -27.19
N THR A 690 7.28 6.11 -27.23
CA THR A 690 8.18 7.07 -27.90
C THR A 690 8.27 6.89 -29.41
N ARG A 691 7.69 5.81 -29.95
CA ARG A 691 7.77 5.40 -31.36
C ARG A 691 6.43 5.03 -31.95
N ILE A 692 5.36 5.67 -31.46
CA ILE A 692 4.01 5.45 -31.97
C ILE A 692 3.92 5.85 -33.45
N ASP A 693 3.47 4.90 -34.27
CA ASP A 693 3.07 5.12 -35.66
C ASP A 693 1.62 5.59 -35.68
N GLU A 694 1.42 6.87 -35.99
CA GLU A 694 0.10 7.50 -36.01
C GLU A 694 -0.79 7.00 -37.17
N SER A 695 -0.22 6.28 -38.14
CA SER A 695 -0.96 5.72 -39.28
C SER A 695 -1.54 4.32 -39.04
N ASP A 696 -1.14 3.63 -37.95
CA ASP A 696 -1.61 2.29 -37.58
C ASP A 696 -2.65 2.37 -36.44
N PRO A 697 -3.95 2.58 -36.71
CA PRO A 697 -4.95 2.64 -35.65
C PRO A 697 -5.04 1.29 -34.92
N ARG A 698 -5.08 1.33 -33.58
CA ARG A 698 -5.28 0.14 -32.76
C ARG A 698 -6.41 0.32 -31.76
N PRO A 699 -7.15 -0.77 -31.48
CA PRO A 699 -8.17 -0.73 -30.46
C PRO A 699 -7.57 -0.60 -29.07
N VAL A 700 -8.24 0.14 -28.20
CA VAL A 700 -7.90 0.23 -26.78
C VAL A 700 -9.00 -0.43 -25.96
N PHE A 701 -8.60 -1.31 -25.05
CA PHE A 701 -9.48 -2.08 -24.18
C PHE A 701 -9.33 -1.61 -22.74
N PHE A 702 -10.44 -1.58 -22.01
CA PHE A 702 -10.50 -1.20 -20.61
C PHE A 702 -11.68 -1.88 -19.93
N SER A 703 -11.62 -2.05 -18.62
CA SER A 703 -12.70 -2.73 -17.89
C SER A 703 -12.81 -2.28 -16.45
N THR A 704 -13.98 -2.49 -15.86
CA THR A 704 -14.19 -2.37 -14.42
C THR A 704 -15.07 -3.49 -13.94
N HIS A 705 -14.78 -4.02 -12.76
CA HIS A 705 -15.66 -4.99 -12.10
C HIS A 705 -16.44 -4.36 -10.93
N GLN A 706 -16.31 -3.04 -10.74
CA GLN A 706 -17.08 -2.27 -9.76
C GLN A 706 -18.25 -1.50 -10.38
N GLY A 707 -18.55 -1.77 -11.65
CA GLY A 707 -19.49 -1.01 -12.46
C GLY A 707 -20.90 -0.90 -11.89
N PHE A 708 -21.55 0.21 -12.21
CA PHE A 708 -22.96 0.47 -12.04
C PHE A 708 -23.61 0.40 -13.43
N TRP A 709 -24.46 -0.60 -13.64
CA TRP A 709 -25.10 -0.85 -14.92
C TRP A 709 -26.57 -1.18 -14.73
N ASN A 710 -27.47 -0.46 -15.40
CA ASN A 710 -28.92 -0.65 -15.34
C ASN A 710 -29.42 -0.80 -13.88
N GLY A 711 -29.03 0.11 -12.99
CA GLY A 711 -29.42 0.12 -11.57
C GLY A 711 -28.67 -0.86 -10.67
N ARG A 712 -27.79 -1.71 -11.22
CA ARG A 712 -27.09 -2.76 -10.48
C ARG A 712 -25.63 -2.37 -10.23
N ARG A 713 -25.19 -2.48 -8.98
CA ARG A 713 -23.79 -2.26 -8.57
C ARG A 713 -22.92 -3.49 -8.82
N ARG A 714 -21.59 -3.30 -8.78
CA ARG A 714 -20.56 -4.36 -8.83
C ARG A 714 -20.69 -5.24 -10.08
N GLN A 715 -21.02 -4.61 -11.20
CA GLN A 715 -21.14 -5.27 -12.48
C GLN A 715 -19.79 -5.22 -13.21
N PRO A 716 -19.37 -6.34 -13.85
CA PRO A 716 -18.28 -6.31 -14.79
C PRO A 716 -18.73 -5.64 -16.09
N ILE A 717 -18.14 -4.48 -16.35
CA ILE A 717 -18.28 -3.72 -17.59
C ILE A 717 -16.93 -3.81 -18.33
N TYR A 718 -17.00 -4.07 -19.63
CA TYR A 718 -15.87 -4.17 -20.52
C TYR A 718 -16.05 -3.16 -21.65
N GLY A 719 -14.98 -2.46 -22.02
CA GLY A 719 -14.97 -1.41 -23.02
C GLY A 719 -13.95 -1.69 -24.11
N VAL A 720 -14.30 -1.30 -25.33
CA VAL A 720 -13.38 -1.20 -26.46
C VAL A 720 -13.65 0.08 -27.23
N ILE A 721 -12.59 0.81 -27.54
CA ILE A 721 -12.63 1.91 -28.51
C ILE A 721 -11.80 1.54 -29.74
N ASP A 722 -12.40 1.66 -30.92
CA ASP A 722 -11.75 1.43 -32.21
C ASP A 722 -12.30 2.39 -33.27
N GLY A 723 -11.39 3.15 -33.90
CA GLY A 723 -11.77 4.24 -34.81
C GLY A 723 -12.55 5.33 -34.08
N GLU A 724 -13.70 5.71 -34.59
CA GLU A 724 -14.57 6.75 -33.99
C GLU A 724 -15.62 6.18 -33.04
N TRP A 725 -15.56 4.86 -32.75
CA TRP A 725 -16.60 4.14 -32.05
C TRP A 725 -16.10 3.56 -30.74
N GLU A 726 -16.90 3.69 -29.69
CA GLU A 726 -16.66 3.08 -28.39
C GLU A 726 -17.86 2.22 -27.97
N LEU A 727 -17.59 0.96 -27.62
CA LEU A 727 -18.59 0.00 -27.16
C LEU A 727 -18.35 -0.32 -25.69
N HIS A 728 -19.41 -0.21 -24.88
CA HIS A 728 -19.45 -0.77 -23.53
C HIS A 728 -20.32 -2.02 -23.50
N TRP A 729 -19.85 -3.05 -22.81
CA TRP A 729 -20.54 -4.32 -22.58
C TRP A 729 -20.58 -4.67 -21.10
N CYS A 730 -21.79 -4.88 -20.56
CA CYS A 730 -21.98 -5.55 -19.28
C CYS A 730 -22.55 -6.97 -19.45
N ARG A 731 -21.82 -8.02 -19.05
CA ARG A 731 -22.24 -9.43 -19.24
C ARG A 731 -23.58 -9.77 -18.59
N ARG A 732 -23.92 -9.11 -17.49
CA ARG A 732 -25.17 -9.32 -16.73
C ARG A 732 -26.15 -8.15 -16.90
N GLY A 733 -25.97 -7.36 -17.96
CA GLY A 733 -26.76 -6.16 -18.24
C GLY A 733 -28.08 -6.41 -18.96
N GLY A 734 -28.34 -7.64 -19.42
CA GLY A 734 -29.60 -8.01 -20.08
C GLY A 734 -30.80 -8.00 -19.11
N PRO A 735 -32.04 -7.94 -19.63
CA PRO A 735 -33.23 -7.83 -18.80
C PRO A 735 -33.46 -9.11 -17.98
N TRP A 736 -33.29 -9.03 -16.67
CA TRP A 736 -33.88 -10.00 -15.73
C TRP A 736 -35.08 -9.33 -15.07
N GLY A 737 -36.28 -9.60 -15.60
CA GLY A 737 -37.57 -9.19 -15.01
C GLY A 737 -38.20 -7.89 -15.54
N GLY A 738 -37.54 -7.14 -16.42
CA GLY A 738 -38.08 -5.93 -17.06
C GLY A 738 -37.11 -5.36 -18.10
N ALA A 739 -37.62 -4.63 -19.09
CA ALA A 739 -36.78 -3.96 -20.08
C ALA A 739 -36.06 -2.76 -19.43
N PRO A 740 -34.72 -2.67 -19.45
CA PRO A 740 -34.03 -1.45 -19.04
C PRO A 740 -34.43 -0.31 -19.99
N ALA A 741 -34.65 0.91 -19.48
CA ALA A 741 -35.17 1.98 -20.34
C ALA A 741 -34.16 2.60 -21.33
N ALA A 742 -32.93 2.11 -21.40
CA ALA A 742 -32.02 2.44 -22.50
C ALA A 742 -30.91 1.38 -22.60
N GLY A 743 -30.81 0.74 -23.77
CA GLY A 743 -29.74 -0.20 -24.11
C GLY A 743 -29.83 -1.54 -23.38
N GLY A 744 -29.66 -2.64 -24.11
CA GLY A 744 -29.61 -3.98 -23.53
C GLY A 744 -28.35 -4.19 -22.68
N ASP A 745 -27.61 -5.25 -22.97
CA ASP A 745 -26.31 -5.49 -22.37
C ASP A 745 -25.16 -4.73 -23.08
N ARG A 746 -25.48 -3.83 -24.04
CA ARG A 746 -24.55 -3.02 -24.82
C ARG A 746 -24.95 -1.55 -24.85
N ARG A 747 -23.95 -0.67 -24.93
CA ARG A 747 -24.07 0.74 -25.32
C ARG A 747 -22.97 1.09 -26.32
N LEU A 748 -23.30 1.82 -27.37
CA LEU A 748 -22.37 2.22 -28.43
C LEU A 748 -22.38 3.74 -28.57
N PHE A 749 -21.21 4.34 -28.66
CA PHE A 749 -21.03 5.80 -28.78
C PHE A 749 -20.17 6.15 -29.98
N HIS A 750 -20.54 7.24 -30.68
CA HIS A 750 -19.76 7.82 -31.77
C HIS A 750 -18.93 9.00 -31.26
N ILE A 751 -17.70 8.73 -30.82
CA ILE A 751 -16.84 9.65 -30.06
C ILE A 751 -16.51 10.94 -30.82
N ALA A 752 -16.46 10.90 -32.17
CA ALA A 752 -16.15 12.08 -32.97
C ALA A 752 -17.27 13.14 -32.94
N THR A 753 -18.53 12.72 -32.77
CA THR A 753 -19.70 13.64 -32.73
C THR A 753 -20.34 13.73 -31.36
N ASP A 754 -20.09 12.75 -30.49
CA ASP A 754 -20.56 12.66 -29.12
C ASP A 754 -19.38 12.29 -28.20
N PRO A 755 -18.40 13.20 -28.00
CA PRO A 755 -17.22 12.93 -27.19
C PRO A 755 -17.55 12.72 -25.71
N ASP A 756 -18.71 13.21 -25.26
CA ASP A 756 -19.22 13.07 -23.89
C ASP A 756 -20.07 11.81 -23.70
N GLN A 757 -20.26 11.00 -24.75
CA GLN A 757 -20.93 9.69 -24.67
C GLN A 757 -22.38 9.75 -24.13
N ARG A 758 -23.10 10.83 -24.47
CA ARG A 758 -24.46 11.09 -23.98
C ARG A 758 -25.53 10.27 -24.69
N THR A 759 -25.26 9.83 -25.91
CA THR A 759 -26.24 9.19 -26.80
C THR A 759 -25.82 7.77 -27.14
N ASP A 760 -26.52 6.79 -26.57
CA ASP A 760 -26.37 5.40 -26.98
C ASP A 760 -27.02 5.19 -28.36
N VAL A 761 -26.20 4.84 -29.34
CA VAL A 761 -26.62 4.61 -30.74
C VAL A 761 -26.53 3.13 -31.15
N ALA A 762 -26.51 2.21 -30.17
CA ALA A 762 -26.36 0.78 -30.44
C ALA A 762 -27.51 0.20 -31.28
N ALA A 763 -28.73 0.72 -31.13
CA ALA A 763 -29.90 0.26 -31.86
C ALA A 763 -29.85 0.64 -33.35
N GLU A 764 -29.28 1.81 -33.67
CA GLU A 764 -29.13 2.31 -35.03
C GLU A 764 -27.94 1.67 -35.77
N HIS A 765 -26.95 1.14 -35.06
CA HIS A 765 -25.70 0.62 -35.64
C HIS A 765 -25.37 -0.84 -35.23
N PRO A 766 -26.28 -1.81 -35.48
CA PRO A 766 -26.10 -3.19 -35.02
C PRO A 766 -24.88 -3.89 -35.62
N GLU A 767 -24.49 -3.54 -36.85
CA GLU A 767 -23.29 -4.11 -37.50
C GLU A 767 -22.01 -3.69 -36.77
N ARG A 768 -21.91 -2.42 -36.36
CA ARG A 768 -20.74 -1.92 -35.62
C ARG A 768 -20.68 -2.48 -34.21
N VAL A 769 -21.83 -2.65 -33.55
CA VAL A 769 -21.92 -3.38 -32.27
C VAL A 769 -21.35 -4.79 -32.41
N ALA A 770 -21.76 -5.54 -33.44
CA ALA A 770 -21.31 -6.91 -33.64
C ALA A 770 -19.79 -7.01 -33.89
N GLU A 771 -19.23 -6.08 -34.65
CA GLU A 771 -17.79 -6.00 -34.92
C GLU A 771 -16.96 -5.75 -33.65
N LEU A 772 -17.32 -4.70 -32.90
CA LEU A 772 -16.64 -4.34 -31.66
C LEU A 772 -16.82 -5.39 -30.56
N ASP A 773 -17.99 -6.02 -30.49
CA ASP A 773 -18.25 -7.12 -29.56
C ASP A 773 -17.37 -8.33 -29.86
N ALA A 774 -17.22 -8.70 -31.15
CA ALA A 774 -16.36 -9.80 -31.55
C ALA A 774 -14.89 -9.53 -31.16
N LEU A 775 -14.43 -8.30 -31.39
CA LEU A 775 -13.10 -7.82 -31.02
C LEU A 775 -12.87 -7.89 -29.50
N LEU A 776 -13.81 -7.35 -28.72
CA LEU A 776 -13.76 -7.37 -27.25
C LEU A 776 -13.78 -8.79 -26.70
N ARG A 777 -14.63 -9.68 -27.24
CA ARG A 777 -14.68 -11.09 -26.82
C ARG A 777 -13.41 -11.85 -27.16
N GLU A 778 -12.75 -11.53 -28.27
CA GLU A 778 -11.44 -12.13 -28.59
C GLU A 778 -10.38 -11.66 -27.60
N HIS A 779 -10.33 -10.36 -27.29
CA HIS A 779 -9.43 -9.82 -26.26
C HIS A 779 -9.60 -10.56 -24.92
N LEU A 780 -10.83 -10.75 -24.46
CA LEU A 780 -11.12 -11.45 -23.21
C LEU A 780 -10.75 -12.94 -23.27
N ARG A 781 -10.97 -13.62 -24.42
CA ARG A 781 -10.53 -15.00 -24.63
C ARG A 781 -9.01 -15.13 -24.58
N GLN A 782 -8.27 -14.17 -25.13
CA GLN A 782 -6.82 -14.15 -25.06
C GLN A 782 -6.33 -13.95 -23.62
N ALA A 783 -6.94 -13.02 -22.88
CA ALA A 783 -6.65 -12.84 -21.47
C ALA A 783 -6.89 -14.13 -20.66
N ASP A 784 -8.01 -14.83 -20.89
CA ASP A 784 -8.32 -16.10 -20.22
C ASP A 784 -7.35 -17.23 -20.57
N ARG A 785 -6.81 -17.27 -21.80
CA ARG A 785 -5.75 -18.22 -22.19
C ARG A 785 -4.43 -17.93 -21.47
N ARG A 786 -4.14 -16.65 -21.21
CA ARG A 786 -2.90 -16.19 -20.57
C ARG A 786 -2.97 -16.23 -19.04
N LYS A 787 -4.18 -16.34 -18.45
CA LYS A 787 -4.32 -16.63 -17.02
C LYS A 787 -3.61 -17.95 -16.70
N PRO A 788 -2.67 -17.98 -15.75
CA PRO A 788 -2.10 -19.24 -15.28
C PRO A 788 -3.23 -20.18 -14.84
N ARG A 789 -3.36 -21.33 -15.51
CA ARG A 789 -4.35 -22.35 -15.15
C ARG A 789 -3.82 -23.14 -13.95
N TYR A 790 -4.22 -22.74 -12.75
CA TYR A 790 -4.13 -23.63 -11.61
C TYR A 790 -5.34 -24.58 -11.65
N THR A 791 -5.09 -25.88 -11.56
CA THR A 791 -6.15 -26.87 -11.33
C THR A 791 -6.76 -26.60 -9.97
N VAL A 792 -7.83 -25.80 -9.95
CA VAL A 792 -8.75 -25.77 -8.82
C VAL A 792 -9.36 -27.16 -8.75
N GLY A 793 -8.94 -27.95 -7.75
CA GLY A 793 -9.70 -29.10 -7.30
C GLY A 793 -11.11 -28.62 -6.97
N GLY A 794 -12.05 -28.99 -7.83
CA GLY A 794 -13.42 -28.50 -7.81
C GLY A 794 -14.15 -28.83 -6.51
N GLY A 795 -15.14 -28.00 -6.18
CA GLY A 795 -16.12 -28.33 -5.16
C GLY A 795 -17.40 -27.57 -5.44
N GLY A 796 -18.52 -28.28 -5.54
CA GLY A 796 -19.88 -27.83 -5.89
C GLY A 796 -20.52 -26.77 -4.99
N ARG A 797 -19.72 -25.95 -4.31
CA ARG A 797 -20.18 -24.83 -3.47
C ARG A 797 -20.46 -23.57 -4.28
N THR A 798 -19.93 -23.44 -5.50
CA THR A 798 -20.28 -22.31 -6.37
C THR A 798 -21.76 -22.32 -6.72
N GLU A 799 -22.32 -23.51 -6.98
CA GLU A 799 -23.74 -23.68 -7.31
C GLU A 799 -24.65 -23.48 -6.09
N GLN A 800 -24.22 -23.92 -4.90
CA GLN A 800 -24.97 -23.76 -3.65
C GLN A 800 -24.85 -22.35 -3.06
N MET A 801 -23.70 -21.68 -3.23
CA MET A 801 -23.53 -20.27 -2.89
C MET A 801 -24.38 -19.37 -3.80
N LEU A 802 -24.61 -19.75 -5.06
CA LEU A 802 -25.55 -19.06 -5.95
C LEU A 802 -27.02 -19.23 -5.50
N ARG A 803 -27.41 -20.37 -4.89
CA ARG A 803 -28.74 -20.56 -4.27
C ARG A 803 -28.89 -19.81 -2.93
N ASP A 804 -27.85 -19.82 -2.10
CA ASP A 804 -27.88 -19.22 -0.75
C ASP A 804 -27.81 -17.68 -0.76
N ILE A 805 -27.28 -17.06 -1.83
CA ILE A 805 -27.23 -15.61 -2.02
C ILE A 805 -28.25 -15.09 -3.07
N GLY A 806 -29.17 -15.95 -3.52
CA GLY A 806 -30.32 -15.58 -4.35
C GLY A 806 -30.03 -15.29 -5.83
N TYR A 807 -29.00 -15.91 -6.42
CA TYR A 807 -28.67 -15.79 -7.85
C TYR A 807 -29.32 -16.88 -8.74
N VAL A 808 -30.09 -17.80 -8.14
CA VAL A 808 -31.05 -18.71 -8.80
C VAL A 808 -32.36 -18.56 -8.02
N ASP A 809 -33.47 -18.26 -8.71
CA ASP A 809 -34.78 -18.08 -8.07
C ASP A 809 -35.27 -19.36 -7.40
N ARG A 810 -35.96 -19.21 -6.26
CA ARG A 810 -36.63 -20.30 -5.52
C ARG A 810 -37.91 -20.79 -6.19
N ASP A 811 -38.31 -20.23 -7.33
CA ASP A 811 -39.62 -20.48 -7.93
C ASP A 811 -39.74 -21.81 -8.68
N GLU A 812 -38.64 -22.57 -8.84
CA GLU A 812 -38.74 -23.97 -9.27
C GLU A 812 -39.06 -24.94 -8.12
N GLU A 813 -38.79 -24.57 -6.85
CA GLU A 813 -39.13 -25.41 -5.69
C GLU A 813 -40.62 -25.31 -5.31
N GLU A 814 -41.32 -24.21 -5.60
CA GLU A 814 -42.79 -24.18 -5.46
C GLU A 814 -43.53 -24.92 -6.58
N LYS A 815 -42.85 -25.25 -7.69
CA LYS A 815 -43.37 -26.14 -8.72
C LYS A 815 -43.11 -27.60 -8.36
N GLU A 816 -41.94 -27.92 -7.81
CA GLU A 816 -41.64 -29.27 -7.32
C GLU A 816 -42.36 -29.63 -6.02
N GLU A 817 -42.69 -28.69 -5.11
CA GLU A 817 -43.56 -28.98 -3.96
C GLU A 817 -45.06 -29.03 -4.33
N ARG A 818 -45.48 -28.33 -5.39
CA ARG A 818 -46.84 -28.52 -5.96
C ARG A 818 -46.98 -29.82 -6.75
N ASP A 819 -45.90 -30.30 -7.36
CA ASP A 819 -45.88 -31.58 -8.09
C ASP A 819 -45.49 -32.79 -7.21
N ALA A 820 -44.83 -32.57 -6.07
CA ALA A 820 -44.54 -33.61 -5.05
C ALA A 820 -45.65 -33.71 -3.98
N GLY A 821 -46.56 -32.74 -3.92
CA GLY A 821 -47.74 -32.71 -3.07
C GLY A 821 -48.99 -33.35 -3.70
N GLY A 822 -48.89 -34.62 -4.09
CA GLY A 822 -50.05 -35.48 -4.32
C GLY A 822 -50.60 -35.52 -5.75
N ALA A 823 -50.17 -36.55 -6.50
CA ALA A 823 -51.05 -37.13 -7.50
C ALA A 823 -52.38 -37.52 -6.82
N PRO A 824 -53.55 -37.11 -7.33
CA PRO A 824 -54.81 -37.71 -6.92
C PRO A 824 -54.78 -39.18 -7.35
N SER A 825 -54.92 -40.09 -6.39
CA SER A 825 -55.20 -41.49 -6.68
C SER A 825 -56.52 -41.55 -7.45
N ALA A 826 -56.45 -41.91 -8.72
CA ALA A 826 -57.63 -42.34 -9.46
C ALA A 826 -58.17 -43.61 -8.81
N GLY A 827 -59.36 -43.49 -8.21
CA GLY A 827 -60.40 -44.51 -8.22
C GLY A 827 -60.39 -45.57 -7.11
N ASP A 828 -61.18 -45.33 -6.06
CA ASP A 828 -62.19 -46.26 -5.53
C ASP A 828 -63.09 -45.41 -4.59
N GLY A 829 -64.36 -45.18 -4.87
CA GLY A 829 -65.42 -46.17 -4.72
C GLY A 829 -66.21 -45.87 -3.44
N GLY A 830 -67.45 -45.36 -3.59
CA GLY A 830 -68.49 -45.59 -2.59
C GLY A 830 -69.03 -44.40 -1.79
N ARG A 831 -70.23 -43.98 -2.23
CA ARG A 831 -71.35 -43.36 -1.50
C ARG A 831 -71.28 -41.89 -1.10
#